data_AF-A0A524FPN8-F1
#
_entry.id   AF-A0A524FPN8-F1
#
_cell.length_a   1.000
_cell.length_b   1.000
_cell.length_c   1.000
_cell.angle_alpha   90.00
_cell.angle_beta   90.00
_cell.angle_gamma   90.00
#
_symmetry.space_group_name_H-M   'P 1'
#
loop_
_entity.id
_entity.type
_entity.pdbx_description
1 polymer ?
#
loop_
_entity_poly.entity_id
_entity_poly.type
_entity_poly.pdbx_seq_one_letter_code
_entity_poly.pdbx_strand_id
1 'polypeptide(L)'
;MKNFKISLVIFLVLTSLFLIINSIFTYYDLKNSYIPNSKASHNNDDDDDDFDILEFWNQEIERVNNTPLNIKYGEMEDLDYKNPSSKKEYEFSIQEIEFESPNWVGAKHSTITLHGYLLYPDEIKVKNPACLFMHGLGNDAEQFKEFAYPLLEDGFIVLCHSHPGHGDSEGDEPEPNNFFYDEDDEYNEAAHNYLTLCGAIQGLRLLENLEFVDASKILVSGSSYGGLNTIWLSSICGERIAGALPFIAVGDLENTLEDPTKLLFWVWGENAQNLADDEDFWDKQNKRFDPIYYLKSEKLPPILFVIGTNDEFFHYHSIIGTYEAIQNKDDAFLQILPDEHHVCPGFGDTAEYFIEYVINGGPSPPKIELKDQNRIRSIAGDHLKVEINIDSSREIESVQICYKYIDIIGSSWNRINLKKSKSDTWDGIIGPGIVNSKVDYYLIINIEGDEEVWFSSTIFTPGMLKSNFTFIFYFLLISFISIPAIYLIWRRFKKNYKELNPEVQPKAKKMLILEFFMIICAELLFFYSLILPQIVFEESGMTWTGIYVFNNVFTWRAQFGAIAPYLTAIFFILWILSFHISLLKPIPSSILKMIYPLLMILMIILFFGSMNDPSTLFGNFGRINLGIGIYLMIFSSALLIAISIWKRNYQTNLGIRTVKTHWYNLDRWFRIKKSPIRDKS
;
A
#
# COMPACT_ATOMS: atom_id res chain seq x y z
N MET A 1 6.01 38.75 -39.42
CA MET A 1 5.85 37.34 -39.82
C MET A 1 7.07 36.45 -39.57
N LYS A 2 8.29 36.79 -40.03
CA LYS A 2 9.48 35.90 -39.90
C LYS A 2 9.82 35.48 -38.45
N ASN A 3 9.70 36.39 -37.48
CA ASN A 3 9.93 36.08 -36.04
C ASN A 3 8.81 35.26 -35.38
N PHE A 4 7.57 35.38 -35.87
CA PHE A 4 6.45 34.56 -35.38
C PHE A 4 6.66 33.09 -35.77
N LYS A 5 7.22 32.84 -36.97
CA LYS A 5 7.57 31.50 -37.43
C LYS A 5 8.61 30.82 -36.54
N ILE A 6 9.63 31.54 -36.06
CA ILE A 6 10.68 30.95 -35.20
C ILE A 6 10.13 30.59 -33.81
N SER A 7 9.35 31.46 -33.19
CA SER A 7 8.71 31.16 -31.90
C SER A 7 7.68 30.03 -32.01
N LEU A 8 6.93 29.97 -33.12
CA LEU A 8 6.02 28.88 -33.42
C LEU A 8 6.77 27.55 -33.63
N VAL A 9 7.92 27.57 -34.30
CA VAL A 9 8.74 26.37 -34.52
C VAL A 9 9.35 25.88 -33.20
N ILE A 10 9.91 26.76 -32.36
CA ILE A 10 10.43 26.37 -31.04
C ILE A 10 9.30 25.80 -30.18
N PHE A 11 8.12 26.42 -30.21
CA PHE A 11 6.94 25.92 -29.51
C PHE A 11 6.53 24.54 -30.01
N LEU A 12 6.37 24.36 -31.33
CA LEU A 12 6.05 23.07 -31.93
C LEU A 12 7.10 22.01 -31.61
N VAL A 13 8.38 22.36 -31.60
CA VAL A 13 9.47 21.43 -31.23
C VAL A 13 9.37 21.04 -29.77
N LEU A 14 9.15 21.98 -28.84
CA LEU A 14 9.01 21.67 -27.42
C LEU A 14 7.73 20.89 -27.12
N THR A 15 6.62 21.20 -27.77
CA THR A 15 5.37 20.43 -27.67
C THR A 15 5.55 19.04 -28.26
N SER A 16 6.23 18.91 -29.40
CA SER A 16 6.53 17.60 -29.99
C SER A 16 7.50 16.80 -29.11
N LEU A 17 8.51 17.44 -28.52
CA LEU A 17 9.43 16.79 -27.60
C LEU A 17 8.70 16.32 -26.34
N PHE A 18 7.82 17.15 -25.78
CA PHE A 18 6.97 16.79 -24.65
C PHE A 18 6.05 15.63 -24.99
N LEU A 19 5.39 15.66 -26.17
CA LEU A 19 4.54 14.56 -26.65
C LEU A 19 5.34 13.28 -26.90
N ILE A 20 6.54 13.38 -27.48
CA ILE A 20 7.44 12.24 -27.71
C ILE A 20 7.90 11.67 -26.38
N ILE A 21 8.31 12.52 -25.43
CA ILE A 21 8.73 12.09 -24.09
C ILE A 21 7.56 11.42 -23.37
N ASN A 22 6.36 12.01 -23.39
CA ASN A 22 5.16 11.37 -22.82
C ASN A 22 4.82 10.06 -23.52
N SER A 23 4.94 9.99 -24.86
CA SER A 23 4.68 8.76 -25.62
C SER A 23 5.72 7.68 -25.33
N ILE A 24 6.98 8.06 -25.16
CA ILE A 24 8.08 7.17 -24.74
C ILE A 24 7.83 6.70 -23.31
N PHE A 25 7.37 7.56 -22.40
CA PHE A 25 7.01 7.16 -21.04
C PHE A 25 5.79 6.25 -21.00
N THR A 26 4.71 6.60 -21.69
CA THR A 26 3.54 5.72 -21.82
C THR A 26 3.96 4.38 -22.44
N TYR A 27 4.90 4.37 -23.39
CA TYR A 27 5.44 3.14 -23.99
C TYR A 27 6.38 2.36 -23.05
N TYR A 28 7.21 3.03 -22.25
CA TYR A 28 8.10 2.37 -21.29
C TYR A 28 7.36 1.87 -20.06
N ASP A 29 6.40 2.63 -19.52
CA ASP A 29 5.43 2.12 -18.55
C ASP A 29 4.68 0.95 -19.17
N LEU A 30 4.11 1.06 -20.37
CA LEU A 30 3.42 -0.06 -21.03
C LEU A 30 4.28 -1.30 -21.29
N LYS A 31 5.60 -1.16 -21.36
CA LYS A 31 6.53 -2.26 -21.67
C LYS A 31 7.17 -2.85 -20.42
N ASN A 32 7.41 -2.04 -19.39
CA ASN A 32 8.06 -2.44 -18.14
C ASN A 32 7.06 -2.64 -16.99
N SER A 33 5.87 -2.05 -17.05
CA SER A 33 4.74 -2.42 -16.20
C SER A 33 3.88 -3.41 -16.97
N TYR A 34 3.85 -4.65 -16.50
CA TYR A 34 2.75 -5.56 -16.75
C TYR A 34 2.52 -6.05 -18.19
N ILE A 35 3.51 -6.73 -18.75
CA ILE A 35 3.19 -8.12 -19.09
C ILE A 35 3.64 -8.87 -17.84
N PRO A 36 2.75 -9.27 -16.92
CA PRO A 36 3.13 -10.37 -16.05
C PRO A 36 3.45 -11.46 -17.06
N ASN A 37 4.73 -11.77 -17.21
CA ASN A 37 5.05 -13.08 -17.70
C ASN A 37 4.49 -13.97 -16.58
N SER A 38 3.23 -14.38 -16.72
CA SER A 38 2.67 -15.58 -16.09
C SER A 38 3.38 -16.84 -16.62
N LYS A 39 4.67 -16.70 -16.93
CA LYS A 39 5.68 -17.68 -17.24
C LYS A 39 6.81 -17.66 -16.20
N ALA A 40 6.61 -16.98 -15.07
CA ALA A 40 7.29 -17.32 -13.82
C ALA A 40 6.41 -18.24 -12.95
N SER A 41 5.44 -18.98 -13.55
CA SER A 41 5.30 -20.35 -13.08
C SER A 41 6.58 -21.06 -13.53
N HIS A 42 7.64 -20.94 -12.73
CA HIS A 42 8.71 -21.93 -12.72
C HIS A 42 8.04 -23.24 -12.29
N ASN A 43 7.36 -23.91 -13.24
CA ASN A 43 7.30 -25.36 -13.26
C ASN A 43 8.70 -25.81 -13.68
N ASN A 44 9.71 -25.53 -12.86
CA ASN A 44 10.96 -26.25 -12.90
C ASN A 44 10.65 -27.60 -12.27
N ASP A 45 10.09 -28.51 -13.05
CA ASP A 45 10.06 -29.95 -12.74
C ASP A 45 11.51 -30.54 -12.74
N ASP A 46 12.54 -29.70 -12.87
CA ASP A 46 13.97 -30.04 -12.92
C ASP A 46 14.78 -29.39 -11.77
N ASP A 47 14.15 -28.77 -10.76
CA ASP A 47 14.86 -28.32 -9.55
C ASP A 47 15.23 -29.54 -8.69
N ASP A 48 16.53 -29.82 -8.55
CA ASP A 48 17.09 -30.90 -7.71
C ASP A 48 16.82 -30.70 -6.19
N ASP A 49 16.16 -29.62 -5.76
CA ASP A 49 15.75 -29.35 -4.37
C ASP A 49 14.27 -29.75 -4.16
N ASP A 50 14.06 -31.01 -3.75
CA ASP A 50 12.77 -31.65 -3.47
C ASP A 50 12.13 -31.17 -2.13
N PHE A 51 12.40 -29.93 -1.72
CA PHE A 51 11.89 -29.41 -0.45
C PHE A 51 10.40 -29.06 -0.54
N ASP A 52 9.56 -29.93 0.02
CA ASP A 52 8.15 -29.66 0.28
C ASP A 52 7.95 -29.23 1.74
N ILE A 53 7.54 -27.98 1.94
CA ILE A 53 7.31 -27.41 3.28
C ILE A 53 6.21 -28.13 4.07
N LEU A 54 5.20 -28.67 3.40
CA LEU A 54 4.13 -29.44 4.05
C LEU A 54 4.63 -30.82 4.45
N GLU A 55 5.46 -31.48 3.63
CA GLU A 55 6.12 -32.74 4.01
C GLU A 55 7.04 -32.52 5.21
N PHE A 56 7.87 -31.48 5.19
CA PHE A 56 8.71 -31.09 6.31
C PHE A 56 7.89 -30.96 7.60
N TRP A 57 6.82 -30.17 7.59
CA TRP A 57 5.99 -29.96 8.78
C TRP A 57 5.21 -31.22 9.20
N ASN A 58 4.82 -32.09 8.27
CA ASN A 58 4.19 -33.37 8.62
C ASN A 58 5.14 -34.30 9.39
N GLN A 59 6.45 -34.24 9.12
CA GLN A 59 7.45 -34.99 9.87
C GLN A 59 7.78 -34.31 11.20
N GLU A 60 7.86 -32.98 11.18
CA GLU A 60 8.28 -32.15 12.30
C GLU A 60 7.20 -31.99 13.39
N ILE A 61 5.91 -32.03 13.02
CA ILE A 61 4.79 -31.80 13.95
C ILE A 61 4.76 -32.78 15.11
N GLU A 62 5.14 -34.04 14.90
CA GLU A 62 5.20 -35.05 15.98
C GLU A 62 6.24 -34.64 17.03
N ARG A 63 7.38 -34.11 16.58
CA ARG A 63 8.43 -33.66 17.48
C ARG A 63 7.97 -32.47 18.31
N VAL A 64 7.36 -31.46 17.69
CA VAL A 64 6.78 -30.32 18.41
C VAL A 64 5.73 -30.80 19.41
N ASN A 65 4.82 -31.70 19.01
CA ASN A 65 3.82 -32.29 19.90
C ASN A 65 4.41 -33.12 21.05
N ASN A 66 5.64 -33.63 20.94
CA ASN A 66 6.28 -34.40 22.00
C ASN A 66 7.01 -33.52 23.03
N THR A 67 7.23 -32.23 22.75
CA THR A 67 7.75 -31.28 23.73
C THR A 67 6.71 -31.06 24.85
N PRO A 68 7.06 -31.23 26.13
CA PRO A 68 6.15 -30.95 27.25
C PRO A 68 5.76 -29.47 27.30
N LEU A 69 4.48 -29.15 27.54
CA LEU A 69 4.03 -27.76 27.66
C LEU A 69 4.50 -27.08 28.95
N ASN A 70 4.76 -27.83 30.03
CA ASN A 70 5.22 -27.33 31.34
C ASN A 70 4.55 -26.01 31.79
N ILE A 71 3.21 -25.98 31.69
CA ILE A 71 2.41 -24.77 31.91
C ILE A 71 2.59 -24.25 33.33
N LYS A 72 2.87 -22.94 33.46
CA LYS A 72 2.79 -22.21 34.74
C LYS A 72 1.77 -21.10 34.62
N TYR A 73 0.91 -20.99 35.63
CA TYR A 73 -0.07 -19.91 35.74
C TYR A 73 0.48 -18.83 36.67
N GLY A 74 0.50 -17.59 36.19
CA GLY A 74 0.93 -16.40 36.92
C GLY A 74 -0.22 -15.73 37.68
N GLU A 75 -0.25 -14.39 37.68
CA GLU A 75 -1.33 -13.64 38.32
C GLU A 75 -2.63 -13.70 37.50
N MET A 76 -3.76 -13.73 38.22
CA MET A 76 -5.10 -13.61 37.65
C MET A 76 -5.65 -12.23 38.00
N GLU A 77 -6.16 -11.52 37.00
CA GLU A 77 -6.72 -10.19 37.14
C GLU A 77 -8.14 -10.14 36.55
N ASP A 78 -9.04 -9.43 37.23
CA ASP A 78 -10.38 -9.13 36.72
C ASP A 78 -10.32 -7.87 35.84
N LEU A 79 -11.02 -7.89 34.72
CA LEU A 79 -11.08 -6.81 33.73
C LEU A 79 -12.53 -6.37 33.52
N ASP A 80 -12.86 -5.17 34.01
CA ASP A 80 -14.11 -4.50 33.69
C ASP A 80 -14.04 -3.93 32.26
N TYR A 81 -14.85 -4.47 31.36
CA TYR A 81 -14.91 -4.02 29.98
C TYR A 81 -16.30 -3.47 29.63
N LYS A 82 -16.34 -2.35 28.92
CA LYS A 82 -17.57 -1.75 28.39
C LYS A 82 -17.47 -1.63 26.88
N ASN A 83 -18.24 -2.43 26.16
CA ASN A 83 -18.26 -2.41 24.71
C ASN A 83 -18.61 -0.99 24.21
N PRO A 84 -17.75 -0.36 23.39
CA PRO A 84 -17.92 1.02 22.98
C PRO A 84 -19.14 1.23 22.08
N SER A 85 -19.59 0.20 21.36
CA SER A 85 -20.72 0.22 20.44
C SER A 85 -22.03 -0.11 21.17
N SER A 86 -22.13 -1.27 21.81
CA SER A 86 -23.36 -1.77 22.45
C SER A 86 -23.62 -1.16 23.83
N LYS A 87 -22.58 -0.59 24.47
CA LYS A 87 -22.58 -0.09 25.86
C LYS A 87 -22.84 -1.16 26.92
N LYS A 88 -22.86 -2.45 26.55
CA LYS A 88 -22.93 -3.57 27.49
C LYS A 88 -21.63 -3.65 28.31
N GLU A 89 -21.78 -4.00 29.57
CA GLU A 89 -20.68 -4.16 30.54
C GLU A 89 -20.43 -5.65 30.74
N TYR A 90 -19.15 -6.00 30.87
CA TYR A 90 -18.62 -7.34 31.00
C TYR A 90 -17.55 -7.37 32.10
N GLU A 91 -17.43 -8.49 32.77
CA GLU A 91 -16.43 -8.79 33.80
C GLU A 91 -15.58 -9.97 33.33
N PHE A 92 -14.56 -9.69 32.52
CA PHE A 92 -13.63 -10.71 32.03
C PHE A 92 -12.59 -11.04 33.08
N SER A 93 -11.90 -12.17 32.92
CA SER A 93 -10.70 -12.47 33.69
C SER A 93 -9.53 -12.74 32.76
N ILE A 94 -8.34 -12.32 33.16
CA ILE A 94 -7.09 -12.53 32.44
C ILE A 94 -6.13 -13.27 33.37
N GLN A 95 -5.50 -14.32 32.86
CA GLN A 95 -4.53 -15.13 33.58
C GLN A 95 -3.21 -15.09 32.81
N GLU A 96 -2.17 -14.58 33.45
CA GLU A 96 -0.81 -14.70 32.93
C GLU A 96 -0.42 -16.18 32.84
N ILE A 97 0.26 -16.57 31.76
CA ILE A 97 0.65 -17.94 31.50
C ILE A 97 2.05 -18.02 30.89
N GLU A 98 2.81 -19.01 31.33
CA GLU A 98 4.06 -19.45 30.69
C GLU A 98 3.90 -20.89 30.21
N PHE A 99 4.46 -21.23 29.04
CA PHE A 99 4.54 -22.60 28.54
C PHE A 99 5.78 -22.80 27.68
N GLU A 100 6.24 -24.05 27.58
CA GLU A 100 7.46 -24.39 26.84
C GLU A 100 7.19 -24.70 25.36
N SER A 101 8.09 -24.21 24.51
CA SER A 101 8.16 -24.49 23.07
C SER A 101 9.56 -25.02 22.72
N PRO A 102 9.71 -25.93 21.73
CA PRO A 102 11.03 -26.40 21.34
C PRO A 102 11.92 -25.25 20.85
N ASN A 103 13.21 -25.33 21.20
CA ASN A 103 14.26 -24.45 20.68
C ASN A 103 15.48 -25.27 20.26
N TRP A 104 15.99 -24.98 19.07
CA TRP A 104 17.08 -25.73 18.46
C TRP A 104 18.21 -24.83 17.99
N VAL A 105 19.05 -24.39 18.93
CA VAL A 105 20.32 -23.72 18.59
C VAL A 105 21.43 -24.78 18.49
N GLY A 106 21.99 -24.97 17.28
CA GLY A 106 23.20 -25.76 17.06
C GLY A 106 23.07 -27.24 17.39
N ALA A 107 21.98 -27.86 16.91
CA ALA A 107 21.70 -29.29 17.05
C ALA A 107 21.51 -29.81 18.52
N LYS A 108 21.14 -28.95 19.48
CA LYS A 108 20.84 -29.36 20.86
C LYS A 108 19.37 -29.13 21.20
N HIS A 109 18.70 -30.19 21.64
CA HIS A 109 17.35 -30.11 22.18
C HIS A 109 17.36 -29.17 23.39
N SER A 110 16.67 -28.04 23.27
CA SER A 110 16.32 -27.17 24.37
C SER A 110 14.86 -26.74 24.24
N THR A 111 14.34 -26.10 25.27
CA THR A 111 13.05 -25.43 25.22
C THR A 111 13.27 -23.94 25.45
N ILE A 112 12.36 -23.14 24.91
CA ILE A 112 12.16 -21.74 25.26
C ILE A 112 10.84 -21.61 25.99
N THR A 113 10.80 -20.72 26.97
CA THR A 113 9.59 -20.36 27.68
C THR A 113 8.89 -19.23 26.93
N LEU A 114 7.66 -19.48 26.50
CA LEU A 114 6.79 -18.48 25.93
C LEU A 114 5.86 -17.94 27.01
N HIS A 115 5.67 -16.63 26.97
CA HIS A 115 4.80 -15.87 27.86
C HIS A 115 3.53 -15.44 27.12
N GLY A 116 2.43 -15.34 27.83
CA GLY A 116 1.17 -14.84 27.29
C GLY A 116 0.08 -14.63 28.33
N TYR A 117 -1.12 -14.46 27.80
CA TYR A 117 -2.34 -14.24 28.56
C TYR A 117 -3.43 -15.19 28.07
N LEU A 118 -4.05 -15.90 29.02
CA LEU A 118 -5.24 -16.68 28.81
C LEU A 118 -6.44 -15.88 29.32
N LEU A 119 -7.32 -15.47 28.41
CA LEU A 119 -8.46 -14.63 28.68
C LEU A 119 -9.74 -15.45 28.74
N TYR A 120 -10.57 -15.13 29.73
CA TYR A 120 -11.81 -15.81 30.03
C TYR A 120 -13.00 -14.86 29.90
N PRO A 121 -14.12 -15.32 29.33
CA PRO A 121 -15.36 -14.57 29.30
C PRO A 121 -16.01 -14.57 30.69
N ASP A 122 -16.99 -13.68 30.91
CA ASP A 122 -17.75 -13.56 32.17
C ASP A 122 -18.32 -14.91 32.66
N GLU A 123 -18.71 -15.79 31.72
CA GLU A 123 -19.28 -17.09 32.01
C GLU A 123 -18.48 -18.22 31.33
N ILE A 124 -17.69 -18.95 32.14
CA ILE A 124 -17.07 -20.21 31.72
C ILE A 124 -18.14 -21.32 31.73
N LYS A 125 -18.39 -21.87 30.54
CA LYS A 125 -19.27 -23.02 30.31
C LYS A 125 -18.46 -24.31 30.37
N VAL A 126 -19.14 -25.45 30.32
CA VAL A 126 -18.47 -26.77 30.29
C VAL A 126 -17.64 -26.96 29.00
N LYS A 127 -18.02 -26.28 27.91
CA LYS A 127 -17.41 -26.35 26.59
C LYS A 127 -17.52 -25.01 25.89
N ASN A 128 -16.55 -24.13 26.10
CA ASN A 128 -16.43 -22.87 25.39
C ASN A 128 -15.70 -23.08 24.06
N PRO A 129 -16.04 -22.35 22.98
CA PRO A 129 -15.14 -22.21 21.85
C PRO A 129 -13.86 -21.50 22.31
N ALA A 130 -12.78 -21.63 21.54
CA ALA A 130 -11.53 -20.96 21.85
C ALA A 130 -10.88 -20.33 20.63
N CYS A 131 -10.00 -19.37 20.85
CA CYS A 131 -9.22 -18.73 19.79
C CYS A 131 -7.76 -18.61 20.21
N LEU A 132 -6.86 -19.05 19.34
CA LEU A 132 -5.45 -18.65 19.40
C LEU A 132 -5.30 -17.35 18.61
N PHE A 133 -4.98 -16.25 19.27
CA PHE A 133 -4.83 -14.94 18.63
C PHE A 133 -3.36 -14.50 18.65
N MET A 134 -2.77 -14.34 17.46
CA MET A 134 -1.34 -14.08 17.29
C MET A 134 -1.06 -12.63 16.89
N HIS A 135 -0.05 -12.02 17.52
CA HIS A 135 0.31 -10.62 17.30
C HIS A 135 1.18 -10.41 16.04
N GLY A 136 1.17 -9.17 15.53
CA GLY A 136 2.05 -8.74 14.44
C GLY A 136 3.50 -8.51 14.88
N LEU A 137 4.43 -8.42 13.92
CA LEU A 137 5.87 -8.31 14.20
C LEU A 137 6.19 -7.04 15.01
N GLY A 138 7.05 -7.18 16.02
CA GLY A 138 7.46 -6.08 16.90
C GLY A 138 6.42 -5.67 17.95
N ASN A 139 5.33 -6.43 18.11
CA ASN A 139 4.39 -6.30 19.24
C ASN A 139 4.55 -7.48 20.20
N ASP A 140 3.67 -7.59 21.19
CA ASP A 140 3.63 -8.70 22.14
C ASP A 140 2.19 -9.07 22.51
N ALA A 141 2.02 -10.08 23.37
CA ALA A 141 0.71 -10.53 23.85
C ALA A 141 -0.07 -9.46 24.62
N GLU A 142 0.62 -8.61 25.39
CA GLU A 142 0.00 -7.58 26.24
C GLU A 142 -0.66 -6.51 25.37
N GLN A 143 0.03 -6.06 24.32
CA GLN A 143 -0.49 -5.08 23.36
C GLN A 143 -1.66 -5.63 22.54
N PHE A 144 -1.76 -6.95 22.37
CA PHE A 144 -2.78 -7.58 21.53
C PHE A 144 -4.02 -8.09 22.28
N LYS A 145 -4.02 -8.08 23.62
CA LYS A 145 -5.16 -8.58 24.41
C LYS A 145 -6.47 -7.85 24.14
N GLU A 146 -6.42 -6.56 23.82
CA GLU A 146 -7.64 -5.77 23.51
C GLU A 146 -8.35 -6.25 22.24
N PHE A 147 -7.63 -6.87 21.30
CA PHE A 147 -8.25 -7.45 20.10
C PHE A 147 -9.04 -8.73 20.40
N ALA A 148 -8.83 -9.34 21.58
CA ALA A 148 -9.57 -10.52 22.01
C ALA A 148 -10.96 -10.18 22.57
N TYR A 149 -11.21 -8.94 23.00
CA TYR A 149 -12.44 -8.58 23.73
C TYR A 149 -13.73 -8.91 22.97
N PRO A 150 -13.87 -8.64 21.65
CA PRO A 150 -15.07 -9.05 20.91
C PRO A 150 -15.32 -10.57 20.97
N LEU A 151 -14.25 -11.39 20.93
CA LEU A 151 -14.38 -12.85 21.06
C LEU A 151 -14.80 -13.28 22.48
N LEU A 152 -14.32 -12.57 23.51
CA LEU A 152 -14.75 -12.82 24.89
C LEU A 152 -16.23 -12.50 25.10
N GLU A 153 -16.76 -11.46 24.44
CA GLU A 153 -18.20 -11.15 24.46
C GLU A 153 -19.04 -12.31 23.91
N ASP A 154 -18.52 -13.01 22.91
CA ASP A 154 -19.12 -14.20 22.30
C ASP A 154 -18.86 -15.50 23.07
N GLY A 155 -18.15 -15.40 24.20
CA GLY A 155 -17.90 -16.51 25.12
C GLY A 155 -16.71 -17.39 24.73
N PHE A 156 -15.77 -16.88 23.93
CA PHE A 156 -14.53 -17.59 23.64
C PHE A 156 -13.57 -17.56 24.81
N ILE A 157 -12.76 -18.61 24.93
CA ILE A 157 -11.49 -18.58 25.65
C ILE A 157 -10.41 -18.14 24.66
N VAL A 158 -9.66 -17.09 24.97
CA VAL A 158 -8.64 -16.58 24.03
C VAL A 158 -7.26 -16.72 24.63
N LEU A 159 -6.34 -17.35 23.88
CA LEU A 159 -4.92 -17.34 24.19
C LEU A 159 -4.23 -16.33 23.29
N CYS A 160 -3.61 -15.32 23.90
CA CYS A 160 -2.65 -14.45 23.25
C CYS A 160 -1.27 -14.79 23.84
N HIS A 161 -0.34 -15.28 23.04
CA HIS A 161 1.04 -15.47 23.48
C HIS A 161 1.99 -14.59 22.67
N SER A 162 3.11 -14.22 23.29
CA SER A 162 4.17 -13.53 22.60
C SER A 162 4.95 -14.54 21.78
N HIS A 163 5.34 -14.14 20.57
CA HIS A 163 6.25 -14.92 19.73
C HIS A 163 7.63 -15.01 20.42
N PRO A 164 8.46 -16.00 20.07
CA PRO A 164 9.84 -16.05 20.54
C PRO A 164 10.56 -14.71 20.34
N GLY A 165 11.33 -14.28 21.35
CA GLY A 165 12.05 -13.00 21.32
C GLY A 165 11.15 -11.74 21.35
N HIS A 166 9.87 -11.86 21.69
CA HIS A 166 8.97 -10.72 21.90
C HIS A 166 8.41 -10.71 23.32
N GLY A 167 8.13 -9.51 23.85
CA GLY A 167 7.63 -9.32 25.21
C GLY A 167 8.53 -10.02 26.23
N ASP A 168 7.93 -10.83 27.10
CA ASP A 168 8.64 -11.64 28.10
C ASP A 168 8.93 -13.07 27.64
N SER A 169 8.71 -13.41 26.36
CA SER A 169 9.08 -14.73 25.82
C SER A 169 10.58 -14.84 25.56
N GLU A 170 11.15 -16.00 25.87
CA GLU A 170 12.52 -16.33 25.51
C GLU A 170 12.71 -16.45 23.99
N GLY A 171 13.96 -16.36 23.53
CA GLY A 171 14.35 -16.37 22.12
C GLY A 171 15.05 -15.08 21.70
N ASP A 172 15.60 -15.07 20.50
CA ASP A 172 16.22 -13.88 19.93
C ASP A 172 15.16 -12.99 19.28
N GLU A 173 15.27 -11.67 19.49
CA GLU A 173 14.43 -10.67 18.82
C GLU A 173 14.52 -10.87 17.29
N PRO A 174 13.41 -10.70 16.54
CA PRO A 174 13.44 -10.89 15.09
C PRO A 174 14.34 -9.86 14.42
N GLU A 175 15.33 -10.35 13.69
CA GLU A 175 16.21 -9.57 12.84
C GLU A 175 16.31 -10.25 11.47
N PRO A 176 16.52 -9.51 10.37
CA PRO A 176 16.68 -10.11 9.04
C PRO A 176 17.66 -11.28 8.95
N ASN A 177 18.74 -11.26 9.75
CA ASN A 177 19.76 -12.30 9.78
C ASN A 177 19.30 -13.59 10.49
N ASN A 178 18.24 -13.54 11.31
CA ASN A 178 17.76 -14.67 12.10
C ASN A 178 16.38 -15.18 11.68
N PHE A 179 15.70 -14.47 10.76
CA PHE A 179 14.44 -14.93 10.18
C PHE A 179 14.54 -16.29 9.51
N PHE A 180 15.71 -16.62 8.96
CA PHE A 180 15.98 -17.88 8.25
C PHE A 180 17.35 -18.50 8.53
N TYR A 181 18.08 -17.96 9.52
CA TYR A 181 19.52 -18.10 9.72
C TYR A 181 20.17 -19.32 9.06
N ASP A 182 21.07 -19.13 8.09
CA ASP A 182 21.69 -20.24 7.38
C ASP A 182 23.19 -20.00 7.16
N GLU A 183 24.02 -20.82 7.80
CA GLU A 183 25.46 -20.88 7.49
C GLU A 183 25.78 -22.05 6.52
N ASP A 184 24.84 -22.98 6.26
CA ASP A 184 25.13 -24.31 5.67
C ASP A 184 24.05 -24.91 4.72
N ASP A 185 23.09 -24.12 4.21
CA ASP A 185 22.03 -24.51 3.25
C ASP A 185 20.93 -25.50 3.77
N GLU A 186 20.70 -25.62 5.08
CA GLU A 186 19.63 -26.46 5.66
C GLU A 186 18.52 -25.60 6.30
N TYR A 187 17.25 -26.04 6.25
CA TYR A 187 16.16 -25.32 6.92
C TYR A 187 16.46 -25.23 8.42
N ASN A 188 16.78 -24.02 8.88
CA ASN A 188 17.30 -23.85 10.21
C ASN A 188 16.19 -23.89 11.26
N GLU A 189 16.22 -24.93 12.10
CA GLU A 189 15.35 -25.12 13.26
C GLU A 189 15.62 -24.10 14.41
N ALA A 190 16.57 -23.19 14.23
CA ALA A 190 16.80 -22.02 15.07
C ALA A 190 16.22 -20.73 14.48
N ALA A 191 15.74 -20.75 13.25
CA ALA A 191 15.23 -19.58 12.57
C ALA A 191 13.97 -19.04 13.27
N HIS A 192 13.83 -17.73 13.30
CA HIS A 192 12.73 -17.05 13.98
C HIS A 192 11.37 -17.51 13.43
N ASN A 193 11.23 -17.70 12.12
CA ASN A 193 9.99 -18.18 11.50
C ASN A 193 9.60 -19.58 12.02
N TYR A 194 10.57 -20.50 12.10
CA TYR A 194 10.38 -21.86 12.59
C TYR A 194 9.98 -21.88 14.07
N LEU A 195 10.71 -21.13 14.91
CA LEU A 195 10.44 -21.05 16.34
C LEU A 195 9.06 -20.44 16.61
N THR A 196 8.68 -19.42 15.84
CA THR A 196 7.36 -18.80 15.96
C THR A 196 6.24 -19.80 15.67
N LEU A 197 6.39 -20.58 14.60
CA LEU A 197 5.40 -21.60 14.23
C LEU A 197 5.35 -22.76 15.23
N CYS A 198 6.49 -23.15 15.80
CA CYS A 198 6.52 -24.07 16.95
C CYS A 198 5.74 -23.52 18.14
N GLY A 199 5.93 -22.24 18.47
CA GLY A 199 5.18 -21.55 19.53
C GLY A 199 3.68 -21.56 19.26
N ALA A 200 3.27 -21.26 18.03
CA ALA A 200 1.87 -21.29 17.62
C ALA A 200 1.25 -22.70 17.74
N ILE A 201 1.99 -23.75 17.36
CA ILE A 201 1.57 -25.15 17.55
C ILE A 201 1.39 -25.47 19.05
N GLN A 202 2.32 -25.04 19.91
CA GLN A 202 2.19 -25.23 21.36
C GLN A 202 1.01 -24.46 21.94
N GLY A 203 0.77 -23.22 21.49
CA GLY A 203 -0.40 -22.43 21.88
C GLY A 203 -1.71 -23.14 21.53
N LEU A 204 -1.80 -23.72 20.34
CA LEU A 204 -2.94 -24.55 19.94
C LEU A 204 -3.11 -25.77 20.86
N ARG A 205 -2.02 -26.50 21.16
CA ARG A 205 -2.04 -27.64 22.08
C ARG A 205 -2.45 -27.25 23.49
N LEU A 206 -2.06 -26.07 23.95
CA LEU A 206 -2.44 -25.56 25.26
C LEU A 206 -3.97 -25.43 25.34
N LEU A 207 -4.59 -24.77 24.36
CA LEU A 207 -6.04 -24.63 24.29
C LEU A 207 -6.76 -25.98 24.22
N GLU A 208 -6.26 -26.93 23.42
CA GLU A 208 -6.83 -28.28 23.32
C GLU A 208 -6.81 -29.06 24.64
N ASN A 209 -5.85 -28.77 25.52
CA ASN A 209 -5.68 -29.45 26.81
C ASN A 209 -6.48 -28.81 27.95
N LEU A 210 -7.16 -27.68 27.73
CA LEU A 210 -8.03 -27.08 28.73
C LEU A 210 -9.37 -27.82 28.79
N GLU A 211 -9.74 -28.34 29.98
CA GLU A 211 -10.92 -29.20 30.14
C GLU A 211 -12.26 -28.54 29.76
N PHE A 212 -12.31 -27.20 29.83
CA PHE A 212 -13.50 -26.39 29.51
C PHE A 212 -13.51 -25.86 28.06
N VAL A 213 -12.48 -26.14 27.27
CA VAL A 213 -12.44 -25.78 25.84
C VAL A 213 -13.02 -26.90 24.99
N ASP A 214 -13.86 -26.56 24.03
CA ASP A 214 -14.28 -27.47 22.97
C ASP A 214 -13.23 -27.48 21.86
N ALA A 215 -12.37 -28.50 21.85
CA ALA A 215 -11.32 -28.65 20.85
C ALA A 215 -11.84 -28.71 19.40
N SER A 216 -13.13 -29.01 19.18
CA SER A 216 -13.74 -28.97 17.83
C SER A 216 -14.13 -27.56 17.37
N LYS A 217 -13.96 -26.55 18.23
CA LYS A 217 -14.36 -25.16 18.02
C LYS A 217 -13.22 -24.19 18.33
N ILE A 218 -12.00 -24.56 17.94
CA ILE A 218 -10.83 -23.69 18.06
C ILE A 218 -10.65 -22.88 16.77
N LEU A 219 -10.65 -21.56 16.89
CA LEU A 219 -10.23 -20.65 15.83
C LEU A 219 -8.75 -20.31 15.94
N VAL A 220 -8.15 -19.97 14.81
CA VAL A 220 -6.84 -19.32 14.77
C VAL A 220 -6.97 -17.99 14.05
N SER A 221 -6.43 -16.95 14.65
CA SER A 221 -6.53 -15.58 14.16
C SER A 221 -5.23 -14.83 14.41
N GLY A 222 -4.98 -13.77 13.65
CA GLY A 222 -3.81 -12.94 13.83
C GLY A 222 -3.73 -11.82 12.82
N SER A 223 -2.92 -10.81 13.13
CA SER A 223 -2.78 -9.61 12.30
C SER A 223 -1.35 -9.45 11.80
N SER A 224 -1.18 -9.09 10.53
CA SER A 224 0.14 -8.87 9.89
C SER A 224 1.00 -10.13 9.97
N TYR A 225 2.17 -10.09 10.61
CA TYR A 225 2.98 -11.30 10.86
C TYR A 225 2.21 -12.37 11.65
N GLY A 226 1.31 -11.99 12.56
CA GLY A 226 0.39 -12.90 13.22
C GLY A 226 -0.60 -13.54 12.23
N GLY A 227 -1.02 -12.79 11.21
CA GLY A 227 -1.85 -13.30 10.11
C GLY A 227 -1.10 -14.26 9.21
N LEU A 228 0.19 -14.04 8.95
CA LEU A 228 1.06 -15.02 8.28
C LEU A 228 1.14 -16.32 9.09
N ASN A 229 1.36 -16.22 10.40
CA ASN A 229 1.34 -17.37 11.31
C ASN A 229 -0.02 -18.08 11.33
N THR A 230 -1.14 -17.34 11.22
CA THR A 230 -2.47 -17.94 11.06
C THR A 230 -2.54 -18.79 9.81
N ILE A 231 -2.03 -18.31 8.68
CA ILE A 231 -2.04 -19.06 7.42
C ILE A 231 -1.15 -20.30 7.52
N TRP A 232 0.08 -20.17 8.03
CA TRP A 232 0.99 -21.31 8.17
C TRP A 232 0.44 -22.38 9.12
N LEU A 233 0.04 -21.98 10.34
CA LEU A 233 -0.49 -22.90 11.34
C LEU A 233 -1.76 -23.60 10.85
N SER A 234 -2.70 -22.87 10.24
CA SER A 234 -3.94 -23.45 9.72
C SER A 234 -3.70 -24.42 8.55
N SER A 235 -2.64 -24.21 7.78
CA SER A 235 -2.26 -25.14 6.71
C SER A 235 -1.67 -26.44 7.25
N ILE A 236 -0.87 -26.37 8.34
CA ILE A 236 -0.17 -27.52 8.91
C ILE A 236 -1.07 -28.36 9.82
N CYS A 237 -1.81 -27.67 10.69
CA CYS A 237 -2.63 -28.24 11.76
C CYS A 237 -4.13 -28.09 11.47
N GLY A 238 -4.52 -27.92 10.21
CA GLY A 238 -5.88 -27.54 9.85
C GLY A 238 -6.96 -28.51 10.30
N GLU A 239 -6.65 -29.80 10.44
CA GLU A 239 -7.56 -30.81 11.01
C GLU A 239 -7.91 -30.60 12.48
N ARG A 240 -7.20 -29.70 13.17
CA ARG A 240 -7.37 -29.33 14.58
C ARG A 240 -8.04 -27.96 14.76
N ILE A 241 -8.34 -27.27 13.66
CA ILE A 241 -8.79 -25.88 13.63
C ILE A 241 -10.16 -25.82 12.95
N ALA A 242 -11.12 -25.16 13.58
CA ALA A 242 -12.47 -25.00 13.03
C ALA A 242 -12.54 -23.93 11.93
N GLY A 243 -11.72 -22.89 12.04
CA GLY A 243 -11.62 -21.83 11.04
C GLY A 243 -10.43 -20.90 11.28
N ALA A 244 -10.00 -20.21 10.22
CA ALA A 244 -8.85 -19.32 10.22
C ALA A 244 -9.22 -17.90 9.78
N LEU A 245 -8.68 -16.90 10.48
CA LEU A 245 -8.94 -15.47 10.27
C LEU A 245 -7.62 -14.66 10.17
N PRO A 246 -6.87 -14.75 9.06
CA PRO A 246 -5.73 -13.88 8.84
C PRO A 246 -6.16 -12.45 8.49
N PHE A 247 -5.76 -11.49 9.34
CA PHE A 247 -5.93 -10.06 9.10
C PHE A 247 -4.67 -9.46 8.49
N ILE A 248 -4.86 -8.61 7.47
CA ILE A 248 -3.84 -7.78 6.82
C ILE A 248 -2.56 -8.55 6.48
N ALA A 249 -2.72 -9.76 5.96
CA ALA A 249 -1.63 -10.66 5.60
C ALA A 249 -2.02 -11.53 4.40
N VAL A 250 -1.10 -11.65 3.45
CA VAL A 250 -1.20 -12.53 2.27
C VAL A 250 0.19 -13.07 1.93
N GLY A 251 0.26 -14.15 1.17
CA GLY A 251 1.51 -14.66 0.60
C GLY A 251 1.81 -14.04 -0.75
N ASP A 252 2.36 -14.82 -1.68
CA ASP A 252 2.72 -14.40 -3.04
C ASP A 252 3.73 -13.25 -3.00
N LEU A 253 4.83 -13.57 -2.34
CA LEU A 253 5.92 -12.66 -2.05
C LEU A 253 6.80 -12.45 -3.27
N GLU A 254 6.79 -13.37 -4.23
CA GLU A 254 7.42 -13.17 -5.53
C GLU A 254 6.86 -11.94 -6.25
N ASN A 255 5.53 -11.74 -6.20
CA ASN A 255 4.91 -10.53 -6.74
C ASN A 255 5.36 -9.24 -6.02
N THR A 256 5.86 -9.34 -4.78
CA THR A 256 6.43 -8.19 -4.08
C THR A 256 7.81 -7.80 -4.63
N LEU A 257 8.50 -8.65 -5.40
CA LEU A 257 9.71 -8.23 -6.13
C LEU A 257 9.38 -7.23 -7.25
N GLU A 258 8.21 -7.39 -7.89
CA GLU A 258 7.73 -6.45 -8.92
C GLU A 258 7.13 -5.18 -8.30
N ASP A 259 6.41 -5.33 -7.19
CA ASP A 259 5.80 -4.25 -6.41
C ASP A 259 6.38 -4.21 -4.98
N PRO A 260 7.61 -3.68 -4.77
CA PRO A 260 8.33 -3.74 -3.49
C PRO A 260 7.51 -3.25 -2.29
N THR A 261 7.31 -4.15 -1.33
CA THR A 261 6.62 -3.88 -0.06
C THR A 261 7.61 -3.83 1.11
N LYS A 262 7.11 -3.40 2.28
CA LYS A 262 7.96 -3.28 3.48
C LYS A 262 8.33 -4.64 4.05
N LEU A 263 7.50 -5.65 3.79
CA LEU A 263 7.70 -7.00 4.30
C LEU A 263 9.05 -7.56 3.83
N LEU A 264 9.39 -7.36 2.55
CA LEU A 264 10.66 -7.85 2.00
C LEU A 264 11.86 -7.42 2.86
N PHE A 265 11.85 -6.15 3.26
CA PHE A 265 12.94 -5.60 4.04
C PHE A 265 12.93 -6.07 5.50
N TRP A 266 11.77 -6.13 6.15
CA TRP A 266 11.73 -6.59 7.54
C TRP A 266 12.18 -8.04 7.68
N VAL A 267 11.84 -8.85 6.69
CA VAL A 267 12.10 -10.29 6.72
C VAL A 267 13.52 -10.61 6.24
N TRP A 268 14.00 -9.97 5.17
CA TRP A 268 15.32 -10.29 4.57
C TRP A 268 16.38 -9.21 4.71
N GLY A 269 16.05 -7.99 5.15
CA GLY A 269 17.02 -6.92 5.34
C GLY A 269 17.63 -6.40 4.03
N GLU A 270 17.07 -6.83 2.91
CA GLU A 270 17.55 -6.58 1.56
C GLU A 270 16.44 -5.93 0.72
N ASN A 271 16.84 -5.25 -0.36
CA ASN A 271 15.88 -4.67 -1.29
C ASN A 271 15.49 -5.69 -2.39
N ALA A 272 14.34 -5.48 -3.03
CA ALA A 272 13.82 -6.37 -4.07
C ALA A 272 14.80 -6.67 -5.21
N GLN A 273 15.63 -5.69 -5.62
CA GLN A 273 16.61 -5.91 -6.69
C GLN A 273 17.72 -6.86 -6.23
N ASN A 274 18.21 -6.70 -5.00
CA ASN A 274 19.24 -7.59 -4.46
C ASN A 274 18.72 -9.02 -4.29
N LEU A 275 17.48 -9.17 -3.80
CA LEU A 275 16.83 -10.47 -3.68
C LEU A 275 16.62 -11.13 -5.04
N ALA A 276 16.16 -10.37 -6.04
CA ALA A 276 15.98 -10.88 -7.40
C ALA A 276 17.30 -11.22 -8.12
N ASP A 277 18.42 -10.59 -7.75
CA ASP A 277 19.74 -10.89 -8.31
C ASP A 277 20.39 -12.15 -7.69
N ASP A 278 19.89 -12.62 -6.53
CA ASP A 278 20.30 -13.85 -5.84
C ASP A 278 19.19 -14.92 -5.90
N GLU A 279 18.94 -15.43 -7.11
CA GLU A 279 17.86 -16.39 -7.40
C GLU A 279 17.92 -17.62 -6.49
N ASP A 280 19.11 -18.18 -6.24
CA ASP A 280 19.29 -19.35 -5.39
C ASP A 280 18.89 -19.08 -3.93
N PHE A 281 19.29 -17.93 -3.37
CA PHE A 281 18.87 -17.52 -2.03
C PHE A 281 17.35 -17.29 -1.98
N TRP A 282 16.82 -16.54 -2.94
CA TRP A 282 15.40 -16.21 -2.99
C TRP A 282 14.54 -17.47 -3.08
N ASP A 283 14.83 -18.38 -4.00
CA ASP A 283 14.04 -19.59 -4.20
C ASP A 283 14.05 -20.48 -2.95
N LYS A 284 15.20 -20.64 -2.31
CA LYS A 284 15.32 -21.39 -1.06
C LYS A 284 14.47 -20.76 0.05
N GLN A 285 14.61 -19.46 0.29
CA GLN A 285 13.92 -18.80 1.41
C GLN A 285 12.43 -18.64 1.16
N ASN A 286 12.04 -18.30 -0.07
CA ASN A 286 10.66 -18.08 -0.44
C ASN A 286 9.83 -19.37 -0.29
N LYS A 287 10.36 -20.54 -0.69
CA LYS A 287 9.71 -21.85 -0.50
C LYS A 287 9.39 -22.17 0.98
N ARG A 288 10.17 -21.62 1.91
CA ARG A 288 10.05 -21.87 3.37
C ARG A 288 9.16 -20.85 4.08
N PHE A 289 9.09 -19.63 3.55
CA PHE A 289 8.37 -18.53 4.18
C PHE A 289 7.00 -18.24 3.56
N ASP A 290 6.90 -18.27 2.23
CA ASP A 290 5.72 -17.76 1.54
C ASP A 290 4.48 -18.63 1.79
N PRO A 291 3.39 -18.05 2.32
CA PRO A 291 2.11 -18.74 2.53
C PRO A 291 1.58 -19.53 1.32
N ILE A 292 1.89 -19.18 0.07
CA ILE A 292 1.38 -19.90 -1.11
C ILE A 292 1.79 -21.37 -1.14
N TYR A 293 2.93 -21.73 -0.54
CA TYR A 293 3.36 -23.13 -0.46
C TYR A 293 2.57 -23.90 0.60
N TYR A 294 2.18 -23.24 1.69
CA TYR A 294 1.38 -23.82 2.77
C TYR A 294 -0.09 -24.01 2.38
N LEU A 295 -0.67 -23.04 1.66
CA LEU A 295 -2.08 -23.04 1.24
C LEU A 295 -2.47 -24.20 0.29
N LYS A 296 -1.50 -24.96 -0.19
CA LYS A 296 -1.68 -26.20 -0.96
C LYS A 296 -2.08 -27.40 -0.09
N SER A 297 -2.22 -27.22 1.22
CA SER A 297 -2.57 -28.29 2.16
C SER A 297 -4.02 -28.75 2.04
N GLU A 298 -4.23 -30.07 1.98
CA GLU A 298 -5.57 -30.69 2.02
C GLU A 298 -6.26 -30.54 3.37
N LYS A 299 -5.51 -30.16 4.40
CA LYS A 299 -5.99 -29.99 5.78
C LYS A 299 -6.57 -28.60 6.04
N LEU A 300 -6.38 -27.64 5.13
CA LEU A 300 -6.73 -26.24 5.36
C LEU A 300 -8.21 -26.11 5.78
N PRO A 301 -8.50 -25.50 6.95
CA PRO A 301 -9.87 -25.28 7.41
C PRO A 301 -10.51 -24.15 6.60
N PRO A 302 -11.82 -23.89 6.78
CA PRO A 302 -12.42 -22.67 6.25
C PRO A 302 -11.61 -21.44 6.68
N ILE A 303 -11.38 -20.53 5.74
CA ILE A 303 -10.51 -19.37 5.94
C ILE A 303 -11.13 -18.10 5.36
N LEU A 304 -11.07 -17.01 6.12
CA LEU A 304 -11.47 -15.68 5.67
C LEU A 304 -10.28 -14.71 5.77
N PHE A 305 -9.80 -14.24 4.62
CA PHE A 305 -8.79 -13.19 4.58
C PHE A 305 -9.44 -11.81 4.62
N VAL A 306 -8.88 -10.93 5.44
CA VAL A 306 -9.33 -9.54 5.55
C VAL A 306 -8.15 -8.63 5.22
N ILE A 307 -8.23 -7.84 4.15
CA ILE A 307 -7.07 -7.09 3.65
C ILE A 307 -7.44 -5.76 2.98
N GLY A 308 -6.62 -4.74 3.24
CA GLY A 308 -6.71 -3.43 2.61
C GLY A 308 -5.96 -3.35 1.28
N THR A 309 -6.50 -2.60 0.30
CA THR A 309 -5.88 -2.49 -1.04
C THR A 309 -4.67 -1.54 -1.13
N ASN A 310 -4.44 -0.70 -0.12
CA ASN A 310 -3.31 0.23 -0.06
C ASN A 310 -2.30 -0.16 1.04
N ASP A 311 -2.32 -1.43 1.44
CA ASP A 311 -1.40 -1.98 2.44
C ASP A 311 0.07 -1.90 1.95
N GLU A 312 0.93 -1.32 2.77
CA GLU A 312 2.33 -1.09 2.43
C GLU A 312 3.26 -2.29 2.72
N PHE A 313 2.76 -3.30 3.43
CA PHE A 313 3.45 -4.55 3.71
C PHE A 313 3.04 -5.63 2.73
N PHE A 314 1.78 -5.61 2.30
CA PHE A 314 1.21 -6.60 1.41
C PHE A 314 0.54 -5.93 0.21
N HIS A 315 1.18 -6.01 -0.96
CA HIS A 315 0.61 -5.39 -2.15
C HIS A 315 -0.69 -6.12 -2.56
N TYR A 316 -1.72 -5.39 -2.99
CA TYR A 316 -3.01 -6.03 -3.30
C TYR A 316 -2.96 -7.03 -4.46
N HIS A 317 -1.93 -6.95 -5.33
CA HIS A 317 -1.72 -7.98 -6.36
C HIS A 317 -1.42 -9.36 -5.76
N SER A 318 -0.75 -9.41 -4.61
CA SER A 318 -0.43 -10.64 -3.88
C SER A 318 -1.68 -11.36 -3.34
N ILE A 319 -2.82 -10.67 -3.22
CA ILE A 319 -4.12 -11.28 -2.90
C ILE A 319 -4.50 -12.32 -3.96
N ILE A 320 -4.18 -12.05 -5.22
CA ILE A 320 -4.54 -12.92 -6.35
C ILE A 320 -3.80 -14.25 -6.22
N GLY A 321 -2.47 -14.24 -6.16
CA GLY A 321 -1.68 -15.46 -6.05
C GLY A 321 -1.95 -16.22 -4.75
N THR A 322 -2.14 -15.51 -3.64
CA THR A 322 -2.52 -16.11 -2.35
C THR A 322 -3.83 -16.88 -2.46
N TYR A 323 -4.89 -16.24 -2.97
CA TYR A 323 -6.19 -16.89 -3.12
C TYR A 323 -6.15 -18.01 -4.16
N GLU A 324 -5.36 -17.86 -5.23
CA GLU A 324 -5.21 -18.86 -6.28
C GLU A 324 -4.48 -20.13 -5.81
N ALA A 325 -3.55 -19.99 -4.86
CA ALA A 325 -2.77 -21.09 -4.28
C ALA A 325 -3.59 -22.01 -3.36
N ILE A 326 -4.74 -21.55 -2.87
CA ILE A 326 -5.61 -22.33 -2.00
C ILE A 326 -6.13 -23.57 -2.74
N GLN A 327 -5.87 -24.75 -2.17
CA GLN A 327 -6.29 -26.02 -2.77
C GLN A 327 -7.81 -26.17 -2.80
N ASN A 328 -8.49 -25.90 -1.69
CA ASN A 328 -9.95 -25.96 -1.59
C ASN A 328 -10.57 -24.55 -1.51
N LYS A 329 -10.89 -23.97 -2.67
CA LYS A 329 -11.47 -22.61 -2.77
C LYS A 329 -12.91 -22.52 -2.30
N ASP A 330 -13.61 -23.65 -2.13
CA ASP A 330 -15.02 -23.66 -1.72
C ASP A 330 -15.23 -23.16 -0.28
N ASP A 331 -14.19 -23.22 0.55
CA ASP A 331 -14.18 -22.79 1.95
C ASP A 331 -13.23 -21.60 2.19
N ALA A 332 -12.85 -20.89 1.13
CA ALA A 332 -11.97 -19.72 1.20
C ALA A 332 -12.70 -18.44 0.81
N PHE A 333 -12.65 -17.45 1.68
CA PHE A 333 -13.39 -16.20 1.57
C PHE A 333 -12.47 -15.00 1.67
N LEU A 334 -12.87 -13.89 1.06
CA LEU A 334 -12.14 -12.63 1.08
C LEU A 334 -13.05 -11.51 1.57
N GLN A 335 -12.50 -10.59 2.36
CA GLN A 335 -13.03 -9.27 2.60
C GLN A 335 -11.95 -8.25 2.24
N ILE A 336 -12.11 -7.64 1.06
CA ILE A 336 -11.16 -6.64 0.56
C ILE A 336 -11.70 -5.25 0.92
N LEU A 337 -10.88 -4.46 1.62
CA LEU A 337 -11.21 -3.10 2.02
C LEU A 337 -10.58 -2.09 1.04
N PRO A 338 -11.39 -1.35 0.25
CA PRO A 338 -10.86 -0.40 -0.72
C PRO A 338 -10.23 0.82 -0.06
N ASP A 339 -9.10 1.25 -0.60
CA ASP A 339 -8.30 2.40 -0.12
C ASP A 339 -7.75 2.28 1.32
N GLU A 340 -7.99 1.16 2.02
CA GLU A 340 -7.47 0.92 3.37
C GLU A 340 -6.01 0.46 3.34
N HIS A 341 -5.25 0.90 4.35
CA HIS A 341 -3.82 0.65 4.54
C HIS A 341 -3.60 -0.53 5.51
N HIS A 342 -2.36 -0.74 5.99
CA HIS A 342 -2.03 -1.80 6.96
C HIS A 342 -2.71 -1.66 8.35
N VAL A 343 -3.60 -0.68 8.52
CA VAL A 343 -4.52 -0.59 9.65
C VAL A 343 -5.92 -0.53 9.06
N CYS A 344 -6.66 -1.63 9.18
CA CYS A 344 -8.00 -1.79 8.60
C CYS A 344 -9.06 -1.75 9.70
N PRO A 345 -9.62 -0.58 10.06
CA PRO A 345 -10.80 -0.54 10.90
C PRO A 345 -12.02 -1.03 10.11
N GLY A 346 -12.91 -1.82 10.72
CA GLY A 346 -14.23 -2.15 10.14
C GLY A 346 -14.37 -3.55 9.52
N PHE A 347 -13.74 -4.56 10.09
CA PHE A 347 -13.94 -5.97 9.69
C PHE A 347 -14.78 -6.80 10.67
N GLY A 348 -15.14 -6.22 11.83
CA GLY A 348 -15.76 -6.94 12.95
C GLY A 348 -16.96 -7.78 12.53
N ASP A 349 -17.95 -7.15 11.91
CA ASP A 349 -19.22 -7.80 11.59
C ASP A 349 -19.08 -8.96 10.58
N THR A 350 -18.18 -8.82 9.60
CA THR A 350 -17.92 -9.90 8.63
C THR A 350 -17.14 -11.05 9.28
N ALA A 351 -16.20 -10.75 10.19
CA ALA A 351 -15.51 -11.76 10.96
C ALA A 351 -16.48 -12.51 11.89
N GLU A 352 -17.37 -11.80 12.61
CA GLU A 352 -18.42 -12.39 13.45
C GLU A 352 -19.34 -13.31 12.64
N TYR A 353 -19.77 -12.88 11.44
CA TYR A 353 -20.55 -13.73 10.53
C TYR A 353 -19.81 -15.03 10.18
N PHE A 354 -18.53 -14.92 9.84
CA PHE A 354 -17.71 -16.08 9.50
C PHE A 354 -17.47 -17.01 10.71
N ILE A 355 -17.29 -16.44 11.90
CA ILE A 355 -17.18 -17.19 13.15
C ILE A 355 -18.46 -17.99 13.41
N GLU A 356 -19.63 -17.36 13.25
CA GLU A 356 -20.92 -18.04 13.39
C GLU A 356 -21.07 -19.20 12.39
N TYR A 357 -20.63 -19.00 11.14
CA TYR A 357 -20.58 -20.06 10.12
C TYR A 357 -19.75 -21.26 10.57
N VAL A 358 -18.49 -21.05 10.98
CA VAL A 358 -17.57 -22.16 11.26
C VAL A 358 -17.76 -22.79 12.64
N ILE A 359 -18.16 -22.00 13.66
CA ILE A 359 -18.29 -22.47 15.04
C ILE A 359 -19.69 -22.99 15.36
N ASN A 360 -20.73 -22.35 14.83
CA ASN A 360 -22.12 -22.64 15.19
C ASN A 360 -22.95 -23.21 14.03
N GLY A 361 -22.35 -23.40 12.84
CA GLY A 361 -23.05 -23.89 11.66
C GLY A 361 -24.04 -22.85 11.12
N GLY A 362 -23.69 -21.57 11.27
CA GLY A 362 -24.43 -20.44 10.72
C GLY A 362 -24.52 -20.46 9.20
N PRO A 363 -25.17 -19.44 8.61
CA PRO A 363 -25.31 -19.33 7.17
C PRO A 363 -23.94 -19.25 6.48
N SER A 364 -23.75 -20.04 5.42
CA SER A 364 -22.50 -20.05 4.66
C SER A 364 -22.30 -18.71 3.92
N PRO A 365 -21.09 -18.12 3.95
CA PRO A 365 -20.75 -16.97 3.14
C PRO A 365 -21.05 -17.17 1.65
N PRO A 366 -21.37 -16.11 0.90
CA PRO A 366 -21.70 -16.21 -0.51
C PRO A 366 -20.50 -16.69 -1.34
N LYS A 367 -20.74 -17.63 -2.25
CA LYS A 367 -19.78 -18.06 -3.28
C LYS A 367 -19.93 -17.19 -4.51
N ILE A 368 -18.81 -16.65 -4.99
CA ILE A 368 -18.78 -15.64 -6.04
C ILE A 368 -18.06 -16.21 -7.26
N GLU A 369 -18.79 -16.37 -8.36
CA GLU A 369 -18.26 -16.93 -9.61
C GLU A 369 -18.35 -15.90 -10.74
N LEU A 370 -17.22 -15.55 -11.35
CA LEU A 370 -17.18 -14.72 -12.55
C LEU A 370 -17.63 -15.56 -13.76
N LYS A 371 -18.83 -15.30 -14.27
CA LYS A 371 -19.37 -16.01 -15.45
C LYS A 371 -18.75 -15.52 -16.75
N ASP A 372 -18.66 -14.20 -16.91
CA ASP A 372 -18.19 -13.59 -18.14
C ASP A 372 -17.61 -12.19 -17.88
N GLN A 373 -16.52 -11.88 -18.59
CA GLN A 373 -15.98 -10.52 -18.66
C GLN A 373 -15.61 -10.20 -20.10
N ASN A 374 -16.25 -9.18 -20.66
CA ASN A 374 -16.11 -8.85 -22.07
C ASN A 374 -15.92 -7.36 -22.28
N ARG A 375 -14.96 -7.02 -23.14
CA ARG A 375 -14.72 -5.65 -23.57
C ARG A 375 -15.65 -5.28 -24.72
N ILE A 376 -16.46 -4.25 -24.52
CA ILE A 376 -17.41 -3.74 -25.50
C ILE A 376 -16.94 -2.35 -25.94
N ARG A 377 -16.65 -2.18 -27.23
CA ARG A 377 -16.22 -0.89 -27.77
C ARG A 377 -17.42 0.02 -28.00
N SER A 378 -17.33 1.25 -27.49
CA SER A 378 -18.34 2.31 -27.65
C SER A 378 -17.74 3.59 -28.25
N ILE A 379 -18.57 4.63 -28.39
CA ILE A 379 -18.13 5.97 -28.80
C ILE A 379 -17.22 6.61 -27.75
N ALA A 380 -17.44 6.33 -26.46
CA ALA A 380 -16.62 6.85 -25.37
C ALA A 380 -15.27 6.13 -25.25
N GLY A 381 -15.21 4.85 -25.65
CA GLY A 381 -14.04 4.00 -25.49
C GLY A 381 -14.44 2.54 -25.25
N ASP A 382 -13.51 1.75 -24.74
CA ASP A 382 -13.75 0.37 -24.30
C ASP A 382 -14.50 0.41 -22.96
N HIS A 383 -15.61 -0.32 -22.88
CA HIS A 383 -16.31 -0.62 -21.64
C HIS A 383 -16.01 -2.06 -21.25
N LEU A 384 -15.90 -2.35 -19.96
CA LEU A 384 -15.84 -3.72 -19.47
C LEU A 384 -17.21 -4.12 -18.95
N LYS A 385 -17.87 -5.06 -19.64
CA LYS A 385 -19.07 -5.72 -19.15
C LYS A 385 -18.65 -6.89 -18.27
N VAL A 386 -19.21 -6.94 -17.07
CA VAL A 386 -18.98 -8.00 -16.08
C VAL A 386 -20.32 -8.66 -15.79
N GLU A 387 -20.36 -9.99 -15.84
CA GLU A 387 -21.51 -10.82 -15.48
C GLU A 387 -21.05 -11.88 -14.49
N ILE A 388 -21.77 -11.99 -13.38
CA ILE A 388 -21.37 -12.81 -12.24
C ILE A 388 -22.53 -13.68 -11.77
N ASN A 389 -22.19 -14.80 -11.15
CA ASN A 389 -23.09 -15.65 -10.40
C ASN A 389 -22.78 -15.51 -8.92
N ILE A 390 -23.80 -15.46 -8.08
CA ILE A 390 -23.61 -15.55 -6.64
C ILE A 390 -24.52 -16.64 -6.09
N ASP A 391 -23.92 -17.62 -5.45
CA ASP A 391 -24.63 -18.60 -4.65
C ASP A 391 -24.57 -18.16 -3.19
N SER A 392 -25.71 -17.97 -2.54
CA SER A 392 -25.77 -17.49 -1.16
C SER A 392 -26.90 -18.16 -0.40
N SER A 393 -26.62 -18.52 0.84
CA SER A 393 -27.60 -19.03 1.79
C SER A 393 -28.53 -17.94 2.33
N ARG A 394 -28.17 -16.66 2.16
CA ARG A 394 -28.93 -15.49 2.59
C ARG A 394 -29.30 -14.59 1.43
N GLU A 395 -30.30 -13.73 1.65
CA GLU A 395 -30.66 -12.72 0.68
C GLU A 395 -29.54 -11.68 0.52
N ILE A 396 -29.27 -11.30 -0.73
CA ILE A 396 -28.22 -10.36 -1.09
C ILE A 396 -28.85 -8.97 -1.21
N GLU A 397 -28.42 -8.04 -0.38
CA GLU A 397 -28.90 -6.65 -0.42
C GLU A 397 -28.41 -5.95 -1.68
N SER A 398 -27.11 -6.04 -1.94
CA SER A 398 -26.50 -5.40 -3.09
C SER A 398 -25.23 -6.10 -3.52
N VAL A 399 -24.95 -5.98 -4.81
CA VAL A 399 -23.66 -6.36 -5.37
C VAL A 399 -23.05 -5.15 -6.05
N GLN A 400 -21.78 -4.92 -5.80
CA GLN A 400 -21.04 -3.78 -6.31
C GLN A 400 -19.79 -4.26 -7.05
N ILE A 401 -19.44 -3.59 -8.15
CA ILE A 401 -18.09 -3.63 -8.69
C ILE A 401 -17.29 -2.55 -7.99
N CYS A 402 -16.21 -2.93 -7.32
CA CYS A 402 -15.19 -2.03 -6.81
C CYS A 402 -14.02 -2.00 -7.81
N TYR A 403 -13.66 -0.84 -8.35
CA TYR A 403 -12.63 -0.74 -9.41
C TYR A 403 -11.73 0.49 -9.26
N LYS A 404 -10.50 0.38 -9.74
CA LYS A 404 -9.49 1.44 -9.76
C LYS A 404 -8.90 1.58 -11.16
N TYR A 405 -8.74 2.81 -11.62
CA TYR A 405 -7.95 3.13 -12.81
C TYR A 405 -6.49 3.38 -12.38
N ILE A 406 -5.56 2.66 -12.99
CA ILE A 406 -4.14 2.83 -12.72
C ILE A 406 -3.57 3.67 -13.86
N ASP A 407 -3.34 4.95 -13.56
CA ASP A 407 -2.81 5.95 -14.50
C ASP A 407 -2.13 7.14 -13.79
N ILE A 408 -1.66 8.11 -14.59
CA ILE A 408 -0.90 9.27 -14.12
C ILE A 408 -1.71 10.28 -13.29
N ILE A 409 -3.04 10.25 -13.38
CA ILE A 409 -3.93 11.17 -12.64
C ILE A 409 -4.14 10.64 -11.22
N GLY A 410 -3.91 9.34 -11.04
CA GLY A 410 -4.25 8.59 -9.84
C GLY A 410 -5.76 8.46 -9.68
N SER A 411 -6.20 7.33 -9.14
CA SER A 411 -7.60 7.15 -8.80
C SER A 411 -7.76 6.37 -7.50
N SER A 412 -8.75 6.74 -6.70
CA SER A 412 -9.21 5.92 -5.59
C SER A 412 -10.01 4.74 -6.14
N TRP A 413 -10.23 3.73 -5.30
CA TRP A 413 -11.24 2.72 -5.59
C TRP A 413 -12.63 3.36 -5.67
N ASN A 414 -13.38 2.99 -6.70
CA ASN A 414 -14.73 3.46 -6.99
C ASN A 414 -15.70 2.28 -6.93
N ARG A 415 -16.93 2.52 -6.49
CA ARG A 415 -17.96 1.48 -6.39
C ARG A 415 -19.12 1.79 -7.34
N ILE A 416 -19.60 0.77 -8.07
CA ILE A 416 -20.81 0.84 -8.90
C ILE A 416 -21.70 -0.35 -8.56
N ASN A 417 -22.97 -0.07 -8.25
CA ASN A 417 -23.96 -1.13 -8.05
C ASN A 417 -24.26 -1.88 -9.35
N LEU A 418 -24.23 -3.21 -9.25
CA LEU A 418 -24.66 -4.13 -10.28
C LEU A 418 -26.18 -4.20 -10.38
N LYS A 419 -26.68 -4.59 -11.55
CA LYS A 419 -28.10 -4.84 -11.75
C LYS A 419 -28.36 -6.33 -11.79
N LYS A 420 -29.28 -6.78 -10.94
CA LYS A 420 -29.78 -8.16 -10.96
C LYS A 420 -30.46 -8.44 -12.31
N SER A 421 -29.90 -9.34 -13.10
CA SER A 421 -30.38 -9.71 -14.44
C SER A 421 -31.27 -10.96 -14.40
N LYS A 422 -30.96 -11.91 -13.49
CA LYS A 422 -31.74 -13.14 -13.20
C LYS A 422 -31.75 -13.40 -11.68
N SER A 423 -32.29 -14.54 -11.22
CA SER A 423 -32.37 -14.88 -9.78
C SER A 423 -31.03 -14.73 -9.06
N ASP A 424 -29.95 -15.17 -9.68
CA ASP A 424 -28.62 -15.27 -9.04
C ASP A 424 -27.52 -14.63 -9.91
N THR A 425 -27.92 -13.94 -10.99
CA THR A 425 -27.00 -13.32 -11.94
C THR A 425 -27.09 -11.81 -11.88
N TRP A 426 -25.92 -11.16 -11.85
CA TRP A 426 -25.78 -9.71 -11.74
C TRP A 426 -24.86 -9.19 -12.82
N ASP A 427 -25.25 -8.06 -13.42
CA ASP A 427 -24.56 -7.48 -14.58
C ASP A 427 -24.12 -6.04 -14.29
N GLY A 428 -22.92 -5.70 -14.74
CA GLY A 428 -22.32 -4.38 -14.56
C GLY A 428 -21.49 -3.95 -15.74
N ILE A 429 -21.22 -2.64 -15.78
CA ILE A 429 -20.39 -2.05 -16.80
C ILE A 429 -19.44 -1.04 -16.14
N ILE A 430 -18.13 -1.28 -16.27
CA ILE A 430 -17.10 -0.28 -16.00
C ILE A 430 -16.88 0.51 -17.29
N GLY A 431 -16.98 1.84 -17.20
CA GLY A 431 -16.71 2.73 -18.34
C GLY A 431 -15.22 2.84 -18.67
N PRO A 432 -14.87 3.50 -19.77
CA PRO A 432 -13.50 3.95 -19.98
C PRO A 432 -13.16 5.08 -18.99
N GLY A 433 -11.89 5.16 -18.59
CA GLY A 433 -11.35 6.30 -17.85
C GLY A 433 -11.30 7.59 -18.68
N ILE A 434 -10.82 8.69 -18.08
CA ILE A 434 -10.57 9.96 -18.80
C ILE A 434 -9.42 9.79 -19.80
N VAL A 435 -8.42 8.99 -19.41
CA VAL A 435 -7.30 8.57 -20.25
C VAL A 435 -7.36 7.05 -20.46
N ASN A 436 -6.46 6.52 -21.29
CA ASN A 436 -6.27 5.08 -21.39
C ASN A 436 -5.64 4.62 -20.09
N SER A 437 -6.30 3.71 -19.38
CA SER A 437 -5.89 3.30 -18.04
C SER A 437 -5.98 1.79 -17.93
N LYS A 438 -5.04 1.19 -17.17
CA LYS A 438 -5.24 -0.17 -16.65
C LYS A 438 -6.40 -0.11 -15.65
N VAL A 439 -7.19 -1.17 -15.61
CA VAL A 439 -8.28 -1.31 -14.66
C VAL A 439 -8.05 -2.57 -13.88
N ASP A 440 -8.12 -2.44 -12.56
CA ASP A 440 -8.24 -3.55 -11.63
C ASP A 440 -9.60 -3.43 -10.95
N TYR A 441 -10.27 -4.56 -10.72
CA TYR A 441 -11.57 -4.57 -10.08
C TYR A 441 -11.80 -5.84 -9.27
N TYR A 442 -12.69 -5.76 -8.29
CA TYR A 442 -13.24 -6.92 -7.59
C TYR A 442 -14.72 -6.66 -7.29
N LEU A 443 -15.41 -7.66 -6.78
CA LEU A 443 -16.83 -7.63 -6.47
C LEU A 443 -17.01 -7.52 -4.96
N ILE A 444 -18.00 -6.75 -4.52
CA ILE A 444 -18.43 -6.64 -3.12
C ILE A 444 -19.88 -7.11 -3.05
N ILE A 445 -20.17 -8.07 -2.17
CA ILE A 445 -21.48 -8.66 -1.96
C ILE A 445 -21.92 -8.33 -0.54
N ASN A 446 -22.92 -7.46 -0.39
CA ASN A 446 -23.50 -7.11 0.91
C ASN A 446 -24.69 -8.02 1.22
N ILE A 447 -24.75 -8.54 2.44
CA ILE A 447 -25.82 -9.45 2.90
C ILE A 447 -26.99 -8.65 3.48
N GLU A 448 -28.23 -9.03 3.17
CA GLU A 448 -29.42 -8.33 3.64
C GLU A 448 -29.68 -8.53 5.14
N GLY A 449 -29.86 -7.41 5.84
CA GLY A 449 -30.19 -7.36 7.28
C GLY A 449 -28.98 -7.17 8.20
N ASP A 450 -27.76 -7.21 7.66
CA ASP A 450 -26.51 -7.09 8.40
C ASP A 450 -25.72 -5.89 7.85
N GLU A 451 -25.99 -4.69 8.38
CA GLU A 451 -25.26 -3.48 8.01
C GLU A 451 -23.78 -3.72 8.30
N GLU A 452 -22.89 -3.61 7.31
CA GLU A 452 -21.44 -3.87 7.41
C GLU A 452 -20.95 -5.34 7.28
N VAL A 453 -21.81 -6.29 6.89
CA VAL A 453 -21.35 -7.63 6.46
C VAL A 453 -21.22 -7.72 4.94
N TRP A 454 -19.98 -7.90 4.45
CA TRP A 454 -19.74 -8.12 3.03
C TRP A 454 -18.59 -9.08 2.74
N PHE A 455 -18.71 -9.76 1.59
CA PHE A 455 -17.67 -10.63 1.06
C PHE A 455 -17.22 -10.12 -0.30
N SER A 456 -15.99 -10.48 -0.67
CA SER A 456 -15.33 -10.02 -1.88
C SER A 456 -14.93 -11.18 -2.78
N SER A 457 -14.94 -10.94 -4.08
CA SER A 457 -14.22 -11.83 -5.01
C SER A 457 -12.72 -11.59 -4.89
N THR A 458 -11.93 -12.43 -5.55
CA THR A 458 -10.54 -12.06 -5.88
C THR A 458 -10.50 -10.83 -6.79
N ILE A 459 -9.31 -10.27 -6.98
CA ILE A 459 -9.06 -9.12 -7.84
C ILE A 459 -8.85 -9.60 -9.28
N PHE A 460 -9.54 -8.95 -10.21
CA PHE A 460 -9.46 -9.18 -11.64
C PHE A 460 -8.70 -8.04 -12.32
N THR A 461 -7.73 -8.42 -13.16
CA THR A 461 -6.89 -7.50 -13.94
C THR A 461 -7.17 -7.67 -15.44
N PRO A 462 -8.29 -7.13 -15.95
CA PRO A 462 -8.69 -7.27 -17.36
C PRO A 462 -7.69 -6.62 -18.32
N GLY A 463 -6.80 -5.74 -17.84
CA GLY A 463 -5.80 -4.99 -18.62
C GLY A 463 -6.27 -3.56 -18.95
N MET A 464 -5.70 -2.96 -20.01
CA MET A 464 -5.98 -1.56 -20.37
C MET A 464 -7.36 -1.35 -21.03
N LEU A 465 -8.16 -0.42 -20.53
CA LEU A 465 -9.35 0.11 -21.23
C LEU A 465 -8.99 1.37 -22.02
N LYS A 466 -9.27 1.37 -23.33
CA LYS A 466 -9.01 2.53 -24.18
C LYS A 466 -10.10 3.57 -24.04
N SER A 467 -9.72 4.83 -23.84
CA SER A 467 -10.63 5.97 -23.83
C SER A 467 -10.44 6.82 -25.08
N ASN A 468 -11.52 7.09 -25.80
CA ASN A 468 -11.48 8.06 -26.90
C ASN A 468 -11.33 9.51 -26.37
N PHE A 469 -11.58 9.72 -25.07
CA PHE A 469 -11.35 10.99 -24.40
C PHE A 469 -9.87 11.26 -24.14
N THR A 470 -8.99 10.25 -24.18
CA THR A 470 -7.54 10.41 -23.96
C THR A 470 -6.95 11.51 -24.84
N PHE A 471 -7.27 11.52 -26.13
CA PHE A 471 -6.79 12.56 -27.04
C PHE A 471 -7.33 13.94 -26.69
N ILE A 472 -8.63 14.03 -26.34
CA ILE A 472 -9.27 15.29 -25.94
C ILE A 472 -8.66 15.80 -24.63
N PHE A 473 -8.45 14.92 -23.65
CA PHE A 473 -7.82 15.23 -22.38
C PHE A 473 -6.43 15.82 -22.59
N TYR A 474 -5.55 15.14 -23.34
CA TYR A 474 -4.22 15.67 -23.63
C TYR A 474 -4.27 16.97 -24.44
N PHE A 475 -5.17 17.07 -25.42
CA PHE A 475 -5.36 18.30 -26.18
C PHE A 475 -5.77 19.48 -25.28
N LEU A 476 -6.73 19.26 -24.38
CA LEU A 476 -7.18 20.27 -23.42
C LEU A 476 -6.07 20.61 -22.43
N LEU A 477 -5.41 19.62 -21.83
CA LEU A 477 -4.29 19.82 -20.91
C LEU A 477 -3.18 20.66 -21.56
N ILE A 478 -2.75 20.28 -22.78
CA ILE A 478 -1.76 21.03 -23.54
C ILE A 478 -2.27 22.43 -23.88
N SER A 479 -3.55 22.60 -24.23
CA SER A 479 -4.14 23.90 -24.54
C SER A 479 -4.20 24.81 -23.32
N PHE A 480 -4.62 24.30 -22.16
CA PHE A 480 -4.67 25.02 -20.89
C PHE A 480 -3.28 25.45 -20.42
N ILE A 481 -2.25 24.63 -20.66
CA ILE A 481 -0.87 25.01 -20.37
C ILE A 481 -0.36 26.02 -21.39
N SER A 482 -0.50 25.73 -22.68
CA SER A 482 0.19 26.44 -23.76
C SER A 482 -0.46 27.76 -24.18
N ILE A 483 -1.79 27.85 -24.30
CA ILE A 483 -2.45 29.07 -24.80
C ILE A 483 -2.19 30.25 -23.84
N PRO A 484 -2.39 30.13 -22.52
CA PRO A 484 -2.04 31.21 -21.61
C PRO A 484 -0.54 31.47 -21.61
N ALA A 485 0.32 30.44 -21.65
CA ALA A 485 1.76 30.63 -21.71
C ALA A 485 2.20 31.42 -22.96
N ILE A 486 1.70 31.08 -24.15
CA ILE A 486 1.96 31.80 -25.41
C ILE A 486 1.49 33.25 -25.30
N TYR A 487 0.28 33.48 -24.79
CA TYR A 487 -0.25 34.83 -24.60
C TYR A 487 0.62 35.65 -23.64
N LEU A 488 1.04 35.07 -22.52
CA LEU A 488 1.90 35.70 -21.53
C LEU A 488 3.29 36.00 -22.11
N ILE A 489 3.90 35.05 -22.83
CA ILE A 489 5.17 35.23 -23.55
C ILE A 489 5.04 36.35 -24.56
N TRP A 490 4.00 36.35 -25.38
CA TRP A 490 3.74 37.37 -26.40
C TRP A 490 3.53 38.76 -25.77
N ARG A 491 2.71 38.86 -24.71
CA ARG A 491 2.48 40.10 -23.98
C ARG A 491 3.77 40.65 -23.40
N ARG A 492 4.59 39.78 -22.80
CA ARG A 492 5.91 40.16 -22.28
C ARG A 492 6.88 40.54 -23.37
N PHE A 493 6.86 39.88 -24.52
CA PHE A 493 7.69 40.25 -25.67
C PHE A 493 7.29 41.61 -26.25
N LYS A 494 5.99 41.91 -26.34
CA LYS A 494 5.52 43.23 -26.75
C LYS A 494 6.00 44.32 -25.78
N LYS A 495 5.73 44.15 -24.49
CA LYS A 495 6.05 45.13 -23.45
C LYS A 495 7.56 45.30 -23.20
N ASN A 496 8.31 44.20 -23.08
CA ASN A 496 9.70 44.24 -22.64
C ASN A 496 10.70 44.34 -23.79
N TYR A 497 10.25 44.27 -25.05
CA TYR A 497 11.14 44.35 -26.20
C TYR A 497 10.65 45.37 -27.24
N LYS A 498 9.40 45.30 -27.73
CA LYS A 498 8.97 46.18 -28.83
C LYS A 498 8.88 47.66 -28.44
N GLU A 499 8.63 47.95 -27.17
CA GLU A 499 8.52 49.32 -26.64
C GLU A 499 9.87 49.93 -26.24
N LEU A 500 10.98 49.18 -26.37
CA LEU A 500 12.32 49.67 -26.04
C LEU A 500 13.00 50.38 -27.21
N ASN A 501 13.99 51.23 -26.87
CA ASN A 501 14.91 51.82 -27.84
C ASN A 501 15.54 50.75 -28.76
N PRO A 502 15.56 50.96 -30.09
CA PRO A 502 16.05 49.98 -31.07
C PRO A 502 17.46 49.45 -30.78
N GLU A 503 18.33 50.24 -30.17
CA GLU A 503 19.69 49.84 -29.80
C GLU A 503 19.74 48.76 -28.70
N VAL A 504 18.77 48.79 -27.78
CA VAL A 504 18.70 47.86 -26.64
C VAL A 504 17.95 46.57 -27.01
N GLN A 505 17.10 46.64 -28.02
CA GLN A 505 16.20 45.58 -28.46
C GLN A 505 16.89 44.22 -28.68
N PRO A 506 18.02 44.09 -29.41
CA PRO A 506 18.65 42.77 -29.63
C PRO A 506 19.08 42.08 -28.33
N LYS A 507 19.65 42.86 -27.39
CA LYS A 507 20.09 42.35 -26.08
C LYS A 507 18.90 41.99 -25.21
N ALA A 508 17.85 42.82 -25.18
CA ALA A 508 16.62 42.53 -24.46
C ALA A 508 15.92 41.26 -24.98
N LYS A 509 15.88 41.06 -26.30
CA LYS A 509 15.33 39.85 -26.92
C LYS A 509 16.09 38.60 -26.48
N LYS A 510 17.43 38.62 -26.57
CA LYS A 510 18.27 37.49 -26.15
C LYS A 510 18.06 37.14 -24.67
N MET A 511 18.05 38.14 -23.79
CA MET A 511 17.84 37.93 -22.35
C MET A 511 16.44 37.41 -22.04
N LEU A 512 15.41 37.91 -22.74
CA LEU A 512 14.03 37.44 -22.54
C LEU A 512 13.85 35.99 -23.00
N ILE A 513 14.46 35.59 -24.13
CA ILE A 513 14.44 34.20 -24.60
C ILE A 513 15.16 33.29 -23.59
N LEU A 514 16.35 33.71 -23.12
CA LEU A 514 17.09 32.96 -22.11
C LEU A 514 16.30 32.84 -20.80
N GLU A 515 15.60 33.89 -20.36
CA GLU A 515 14.72 33.83 -19.20
C GLU A 515 13.64 32.76 -19.37
N PHE A 516 12.91 32.76 -20.48
CA PHE A 516 11.85 31.77 -20.72
C PHE A 516 12.41 30.36 -20.79
N PHE A 517 13.55 30.17 -21.45
CA PHE A 517 14.24 28.88 -21.49
C PHE A 517 14.57 28.38 -20.08
N MET A 518 15.20 29.21 -19.24
CA MET A 518 15.54 28.82 -17.86
C MET A 518 14.30 28.54 -17.00
N ILE A 519 13.22 29.31 -17.16
CA ILE A 519 11.95 29.02 -16.47
C ILE A 519 11.44 27.66 -16.91
N ILE A 520 11.34 27.39 -18.22
CA ILE A 520 10.84 26.10 -18.74
C ILE A 520 11.70 24.94 -18.22
N CYS A 521 13.04 25.07 -18.21
CA CYS A 521 13.90 24.02 -17.66
C CYS A 521 13.64 23.76 -16.17
N ALA A 522 13.45 24.80 -15.36
CA ALA A 522 13.11 24.64 -13.94
C ALA A 522 11.76 23.92 -13.75
N GLU A 523 10.76 24.25 -14.58
CA GLU A 523 9.43 23.61 -14.54
C GLU A 523 9.49 22.14 -14.96
N LEU A 524 10.31 21.82 -15.98
CA LEU A 524 10.54 20.43 -16.39
C LEU A 524 11.26 19.63 -15.29
N LEU A 525 12.24 20.22 -14.60
CA LEU A 525 12.88 19.57 -13.45
C LEU A 525 11.88 19.28 -12.33
N PHE A 526 10.96 20.20 -12.05
CA PHE A 526 9.91 19.99 -11.06
C PHE A 526 8.93 18.88 -11.48
N PHE A 527 8.60 18.77 -12.77
CA PHE A 527 7.75 17.69 -13.26
C PHE A 527 8.47 16.34 -13.19
N TYR A 528 9.73 16.31 -13.62
CA TYR A 528 10.56 15.10 -13.57
C TYR A 528 10.73 14.59 -12.14
N SER A 529 10.75 15.47 -11.13
CA SER A 529 10.78 15.02 -9.73
C SER A 529 9.53 14.27 -9.25
N LEU A 530 8.42 14.30 -9.98
CA LEU A 530 7.22 13.52 -9.62
C LEU A 530 7.39 12.02 -9.88
N ILE A 531 8.19 11.65 -10.88
CA ILE A 531 8.45 10.25 -11.22
C ILE A 531 9.68 9.68 -10.52
N LEU A 532 10.41 10.53 -9.79
CA LEU A 532 11.56 10.12 -9.01
C LEU A 532 11.12 9.77 -7.57
N PRO A 533 11.93 8.96 -6.86
CA PRO A 533 11.77 8.73 -5.43
C PRO A 533 11.58 10.04 -4.66
N GLN A 534 10.45 10.17 -3.97
CA GLN A 534 10.18 11.27 -3.03
C GLN A 534 10.41 10.85 -1.59
N ILE A 535 10.15 9.58 -1.29
CA ILE A 535 10.42 8.95 0.01
C ILE A 535 11.30 7.74 -0.26
N VAL A 536 12.36 7.59 0.53
CA VAL A 536 13.29 6.46 0.46
C VAL A 536 13.36 5.87 1.86
N PHE A 537 13.07 4.59 1.98
CA PHE A 537 13.18 3.85 3.23
C PHE A 537 14.59 3.23 3.23
N GLU A 538 15.52 3.85 3.99
CA GLU A 538 16.98 3.68 3.86
C GLU A 538 17.42 2.22 3.85
N GLU A 539 16.86 1.44 4.77
CA GLU A 539 17.30 0.07 5.00
C GLU A 539 16.63 -0.89 3.99
N SER A 540 15.43 -0.57 3.49
CA SER A 540 14.67 -1.43 2.55
C SER A 540 14.97 -1.25 1.07
N GLY A 541 15.62 -0.14 0.68
CA GLY A 541 15.68 0.28 -0.72
C GLY A 541 14.31 0.59 -1.36
N MET A 542 13.19 0.45 -0.65
CA MET A 542 11.86 0.85 -1.12
C MET A 542 11.85 2.34 -1.36
N THR A 543 11.23 2.74 -2.47
CA THR A 543 11.00 4.14 -2.76
C THR A 543 9.55 4.42 -3.11
N TRP A 544 8.99 5.51 -2.60
CA TRP A 544 7.71 6.04 -3.07
C TRP A 544 7.97 7.20 -4.01
N THR A 545 7.54 7.05 -5.25
CA THR A 545 7.51 8.14 -6.22
C THR A 545 6.36 9.09 -5.91
N GLY A 546 6.32 10.26 -6.55
CA GLY A 546 5.16 11.14 -6.47
C GLY A 546 3.89 10.49 -7.01
N ILE A 547 4.01 9.65 -8.04
CA ILE A 547 2.87 8.90 -8.59
C ILE A 547 2.32 7.91 -7.56
N TYR A 548 3.19 7.22 -6.82
CA TYR A 548 2.76 6.33 -5.73
C TYR A 548 1.99 7.11 -4.66
N VAL A 549 2.55 8.25 -4.21
CA VAL A 549 1.89 9.12 -3.22
C VAL A 549 0.50 9.55 -3.70
N PHE A 550 0.35 9.87 -4.99
CA PHE A 550 -0.93 10.27 -5.56
C PHE A 550 -1.95 9.13 -5.67
N ASN A 551 -1.49 7.90 -5.92
CA ASN A 551 -2.35 6.74 -6.14
C ASN A 551 -2.77 6.02 -4.86
N ASN A 552 -1.97 6.13 -3.79
CA ASN A 552 -2.12 5.32 -2.59
C ASN A 552 -2.25 6.19 -1.33
N VAL A 553 -1.43 7.22 -1.16
CA VAL A 553 -1.48 8.07 0.04
C VAL A 553 -2.59 9.12 -0.07
N PHE A 554 -2.69 9.83 -1.18
CA PHE A 554 -3.68 10.90 -1.36
C PHE A 554 -5.11 10.38 -1.45
N THR A 555 -5.28 9.09 -1.71
CA THR A 555 -6.57 8.41 -1.75
C THR A 555 -7.07 7.99 -0.36
N TRP A 556 -6.25 8.12 0.69
CA TRP A 556 -6.59 7.67 2.04
C TRP A 556 -7.70 8.51 2.66
N ARG A 557 -8.93 8.00 2.58
CA ARG A 557 -10.13 8.70 3.04
C ARG A 557 -10.19 8.85 4.57
N ALA A 558 -9.61 7.93 5.33
CA ALA A 558 -9.56 8.08 6.79
C ALA A 558 -8.83 9.37 7.19
N GLN A 559 -7.74 9.70 6.48
CA GLN A 559 -6.96 10.91 6.76
C GLN A 559 -7.52 12.17 6.10
N PHE A 560 -7.90 12.08 4.82
CA PHE A 560 -8.26 13.25 4.03
C PHE A 560 -9.78 13.43 3.84
N GLY A 561 -10.59 12.52 4.36
CA GLY A 561 -12.05 12.55 4.23
C GLY A 561 -12.53 12.58 2.78
N ALA A 562 -13.63 13.30 2.54
CA ALA A 562 -14.25 13.38 1.22
C ALA A 562 -13.40 14.09 0.15
N ILE A 563 -12.31 14.80 0.52
CA ILE A 563 -11.43 15.46 -0.45
C ILE A 563 -10.36 14.53 -1.03
N ALA A 564 -10.09 13.38 -0.40
CA ALA A 564 -9.01 12.46 -0.79
C ALA A 564 -8.98 12.18 -2.32
N PRO A 565 -10.11 11.76 -2.95
CA PRO A 565 -10.12 11.44 -4.39
C PRO A 565 -9.80 12.63 -5.31
N TYR A 566 -9.84 13.86 -4.80
CA TYR A 566 -9.62 15.08 -5.58
C TYR A 566 -8.22 15.69 -5.37
N LEU A 567 -7.45 15.24 -4.39
CA LEU A 567 -6.17 15.86 -4.02
C LEU A 567 -5.18 15.88 -5.19
N THR A 568 -5.08 14.79 -5.95
CA THR A 568 -4.18 14.72 -7.11
C THR A 568 -4.61 15.68 -8.22
N ALA A 569 -5.91 15.76 -8.52
CA ALA A 569 -6.43 16.72 -9.49
C ALA A 569 -6.21 18.17 -9.04
N ILE A 570 -6.44 18.48 -7.76
CA ILE A 570 -6.18 19.79 -7.16
C ILE A 570 -4.69 20.15 -7.30
N PHE A 571 -3.79 19.20 -7.01
CA PHE A 571 -2.35 19.38 -7.17
C PHE A 571 -1.98 19.77 -8.61
N PHE A 572 -2.46 19.02 -9.61
CA PHE A 572 -2.17 19.33 -11.02
C PHE A 572 -2.75 20.67 -11.46
N ILE A 573 -3.96 21.04 -11.04
CA ILE A 573 -4.56 22.35 -11.34
C ILE A 573 -3.72 23.48 -10.73
N LEU A 574 -3.37 23.37 -9.45
CA LEU A 574 -2.53 24.36 -8.76
C LEU A 574 -1.14 24.47 -9.40
N TRP A 575 -0.59 23.35 -9.88
CA TRP A 575 0.68 23.34 -10.59
C TRP A 575 0.60 24.05 -11.95
N ILE A 576 -0.42 23.78 -12.78
CA ILE A 576 -0.63 24.47 -14.05
C ILE A 576 -0.73 25.99 -13.82
N LEU A 577 -1.52 26.40 -12.83
CA LEU A 577 -1.62 27.82 -12.44
C LEU A 577 -0.27 28.38 -12.00
N SER A 578 0.48 27.62 -11.20
CA SER A 578 1.83 28.00 -10.76
C SER A 578 2.79 28.17 -11.94
N PHE A 579 2.74 27.29 -12.95
CA PHE A 579 3.53 27.42 -14.18
C PHE A 579 3.24 28.74 -14.91
N HIS A 580 1.97 29.13 -15.07
CA HIS A 580 1.62 30.42 -15.66
C HIS A 580 2.10 31.60 -14.81
N ILE A 581 2.03 31.47 -13.48
CA ILE A 581 2.57 32.47 -12.55
C ILE A 581 4.10 32.56 -12.70
N SER A 582 4.84 31.47 -12.90
CA SER A 582 6.28 31.49 -13.15
C SER A 582 6.65 32.37 -14.33
N LEU A 583 5.91 32.25 -15.44
CA LEU A 583 6.13 33.07 -16.63
C LEU A 583 5.89 34.57 -16.38
N LEU A 584 5.04 34.94 -15.42
CA LEU A 584 4.75 36.33 -15.06
C LEU A 584 5.69 36.85 -13.96
N LYS A 585 5.66 36.18 -12.81
CA LYS A 585 6.28 36.51 -11.54
C LYS A 585 6.90 35.23 -10.94
N PRO A 586 8.17 34.92 -11.26
CA PRO A 586 8.79 33.69 -10.80
C PRO A 586 8.87 33.55 -9.26
N ILE A 587 9.03 34.65 -8.51
CA ILE A 587 9.09 34.59 -7.03
C ILE A 587 7.79 34.10 -6.36
N PRO A 588 6.61 34.66 -6.67
CA PRO A 588 5.35 34.11 -6.16
C PRO A 588 5.15 32.64 -6.53
N SER A 589 5.49 32.22 -7.76
CA SER A 589 5.38 30.81 -8.14
C SER A 589 6.36 29.93 -7.37
N SER A 590 7.62 30.36 -7.18
CA SER A 590 8.59 29.57 -6.43
C SER A 590 8.17 29.36 -4.98
N ILE A 591 7.53 30.35 -4.35
CA ILE A 591 6.99 30.20 -2.99
C ILE A 591 5.85 29.17 -3.01
N LEU A 592 4.91 29.28 -3.95
CA LEU A 592 3.81 28.33 -4.09
C LEU A 592 4.31 26.89 -4.36
N LYS A 593 5.34 26.74 -5.19
CA LYS A 593 5.98 25.44 -5.48
C LYS A 593 6.74 24.86 -4.30
N MET A 594 7.25 25.70 -3.40
CA MET A 594 7.92 25.25 -2.18
C MET A 594 6.93 24.66 -1.16
N ILE A 595 5.64 25.04 -1.22
CA ILE A 595 4.63 24.55 -0.27
C ILE A 595 4.51 23.03 -0.36
N TYR A 596 4.44 22.45 -1.56
CA TYR A 596 4.29 20.99 -1.71
C TYR A 596 5.43 20.18 -1.08
N PRO A 597 6.73 20.36 -1.44
CA PRO A 597 7.79 19.57 -0.83
C PRO A 597 7.90 19.85 0.68
N LEU A 598 7.55 21.05 1.17
CA LEU A 598 7.49 21.32 2.60
C LEU A 598 6.33 20.59 3.29
N LEU A 599 5.16 20.51 2.65
CA LEU A 599 4.04 19.71 3.15
C LEU A 599 4.37 18.23 3.13
N MET A 600 5.08 17.73 2.12
CA MET A 600 5.56 16.35 2.09
C MET A 600 6.57 16.09 3.22
N ILE A 601 7.53 16.98 3.43
CA ILE A 601 8.46 16.88 4.57
C ILE A 601 7.70 16.92 5.89
N LEU A 602 6.74 17.84 6.05
CA LEU A 602 5.93 17.92 7.25
C LEU A 602 5.06 16.68 7.43
N MET A 603 4.47 16.16 6.36
CA MET A 603 3.69 14.93 6.37
C MET A 603 4.59 13.78 6.81
N ILE A 604 5.80 13.64 6.27
CA ILE A 604 6.78 12.65 6.70
C ILE A 604 7.13 12.83 8.19
N ILE A 605 7.37 14.06 8.63
CA ILE A 605 7.67 14.35 10.05
C ILE A 605 6.47 14.08 10.96
N LEU A 606 5.23 14.34 10.53
CA LEU A 606 4.04 14.15 11.36
C LEU A 606 3.59 12.70 11.35
N PHE A 607 3.53 12.08 10.17
CA PHE A 607 3.20 10.67 10.01
C PHE A 607 4.24 9.82 10.67
N PHE A 608 5.54 10.07 10.45
CA PHE A 608 6.61 9.19 10.94
C PHE A 608 7.30 9.72 12.20
N GLY A 609 7.10 10.97 12.58
CA GLY A 609 7.64 11.50 13.85
C GLY A 609 6.87 11.03 15.07
N SER A 610 5.57 10.72 14.94
CA SER A 610 4.83 9.95 15.95
C SER A 610 5.24 8.47 15.98
N MET A 611 6.00 8.04 14.98
CA MET A 611 6.45 6.67 14.77
C MET A 611 7.93 6.48 15.13
N ASN A 612 8.62 7.50 15.64
CA ASN A 612 10.01 7.37 16.09
C ASN A 612 10.14 6.91 17.56
N ASP A 613 9.03 6.46 18.16
CA ASP A 613 9.11 5.65 19.37
C ASP A 613 9.33 4.20 18.93
N PRO A 614 10.55 3.64 19.12
CA PRO A 614 10.84 2.25 18.74
C PRO A 614 9.95 1.23 19.47
N SER A 615 9.25 1.62 20.54
CA SER A 615 8.29 0.77 21.25
C SER A 615 6.88 0.75 20.65
N THR A 616 6.62 1.54 19.60
CA THR A 616 5.32 1.55 18.92
C THR A 616 5.37 0.73 17.64
N LEU A 617 4.23 0.14 17.25
CA LEU A 617 4.02 -0.62 16.00
C LEU A 617 4.55 0.08 14.73
N PHE A 618 4.73 1.41 14.81
CA PHE A 618 5.25 2.24 13.73
C PHE A 618 6.75 2.62 13.85
N GLY A 619 7.41 2.35 14.99
CA GLY A 619 8.87 2.38 15.21
C GLY A 619 9.68 1.67 14.13
N ASN A 620 9.06 0.69 13.49
CA ASN A 620 9.69 -0.28 12.62
C ASN A 620 9.82 0.19 11.15
N PHE A 621 9.48 1.45 10.82
CA PHE A 621 9.59 1.96 9.45
C PHE A 621 11.04 2.18 8.95
N GLY A 622 12.04 1.89 9.79
CA GLY A 622 13.45 2.19 9.52
C GLY A 622 13.68 3.69 9.35
N ARG A 623 14.90 4.08 8.97
CA ARG A 623 15.17 5.49 8.66
C ARG A 623 14.50 5.90 7.35
N ILE A 624 13.55 6.82 7.44
CA ILE A 624 12.92 7.43 6.28
C ILE A 624 13.73 8.65 5.85
N ASN A 625 14.27 8.59 4.65
CA ASN A 625 14.98 9.68 4.00
C ASN A 625 14.12 10.36 2.93
N LEU A 626 14.40 11.65 2.73
CA LEU A 626 13.84 12.38 1.59
C LEU A 626 14.49 11.85 0.31
N GLY A 627 13.67 11.48 -0.67
CA GLY A 627 14.14 11.06 -1.97
C GLY A 627 14.61 12.24 -2.84
N ILE A 628 15.37 11.92 -3.89
CA ILE A 628 15.93 12.90 -4.85
C ILE A 628 14.85 13.78 -5.50
N GLY A 629 13.62 13.27 -5.65
CA GLY A 629 12.47 14.03 -6.13
C GLY A 629 12.20 15.28 -5.29
N ILE A 630 12.15 15.15 -3.94
CA ILE A 630 11.90 16.28 -3.04
C ILE A 630 13.01 17.33 -3.15
N TYR A 631 14.28 16.90 -3.19
CA TYR A 631 15.41 17.81 -3.36
C TYR A 631 15.35 18.56 -4.70
N LEU A 632 14.97 17.88 -5.79
CA LEU A 632 14.80 18.50 -7.10
C LEU A 632 13.65 19.51 -7.14
N MET A 633 12.55 19.27 -6.42
CA MET A 633 11.46 20.25 -6.28
C MET A 633 11.91 21.50 -5.54
N ILE A 634 12.65 21.34 -4.44
CA ILE A 634 13.23 22.44 -3.67
C ILE A 634 14.23 23.21 -4.53
N PHE A 635 15.12 22.50 -5.23
CA PHE A 635 16.12 23.08 -6.13
C PHE A 635 15.46 23.86 -7.27
N SER A 636 14.44 23.30 -7.94
CA SER A 636 13.68 23.99 -8.98
C SER A 636 13.05 25.29 -8.46
N SER A 637 12.46 25.23 -7.26
CA SER A 637 11.89 26.40 -6.60
C SER A 637 12.95 27.47 -6.29
N ALA A 638 14.12 27.08 -5.77
CA ALA A 638 15.24 27.99 -5.53
C ALA A 638 15.81 28.57 -6.83
N LEU A 639 15.90 27.77 -7.89
CA LEU A 639 16.33 28.20 -9.22
C LEU A 639 15.39 29.26 -9.80
N LEU A 640 14.07 29.13 -9.63
CA LEU A 640 13.10 30.17 -10.02
C LEU A 640 13.29 31.48 -9.26
N ILE A 641 13.67 31.44 -7.97
CA ILE A 641 14.05 32.63 -7.19
C ILE A 641 15.28 33.29 -7.83
N ALA A 642 16.33 32.52 -8.11
CA ALA A 642 17.56 33.00 -8.73
C ALA A 642 17.30 33.63 -10.12
N ILE A 643 16.51 32.95 -10.96
CA ILE A 643 16.06 33.47 -12.27
C ILE A 643 15.31 34.79 -12.11
N SER A 644 14.48 34.92 -11.07
CA SER A 644 13.76 36.17 -10.79
C SER A 644 14.67 37.32 -10.39
N ILE A 645 15.69 37.07 -9.55
CA ILE A 645 16.67 38.07 -9.14
C ILE A 645 17.49 38.50 -10.36
N TRP A 646 18.00 37.53 -11.14
CA TRP A 646 18.71 37.79 -12.39
C TRP A 646 17.84 38.59 -13.38
N LYS A 647 16.56 38.22 -13.50
CA LYS A 647 15.56 38.92 -14.30
C LYS A 647 15.45 40.39 -13.91
N ARG A 648 15.30 40.67 -12.63
CA ARG A 648 15.19 42.04 -12.11
C ARG A 648 16.46 42.85 -12.41
N ASN A 649 17.63 42.24 -12.28
CA ASN A 649 18.92 42.87 -12.57
C ASN A 649 19.04 43.25 -14.05
N TYR A 650 18.86 42.29 -14.96
CA TYR A 650 19.00 42.59 -16.38
C TYR A 650 17.91 43.57 -16.86
N GLN A 651 16.67 43.45 -16.35
CA GLN A 651 15.59 44.37 -16.73
C GLN A 651 15.85 45.80 -16.24
N THR A 652 16.43 45.96 -15.06
CA THR A 652 16.84 47.26 -14.56
C THR A 652 17.96 47.82 -15.44
N ASN A 653 19.01 47.03 -15.68
CA ASN A 653 20.16 47.42 -16.50
C ASN A 653 19.74 47.86 -17.92
N LEU A 654 18.80 47.16 -18.55
CA LEU A 654 18.29 47.49 -19.87
C LEU A 654 17.21 48.59 -19.88
N GLY A 655 16.86 49.17 -18.73
CA GLY A 655 15.83 50.21 -18.62
C GLY A 655 14.39 49.72 -18.81
N ILE A 656 14.17 48.40 -18.85
CA ILE A 656 12.85 47.76 -18.97
C ILE A 656 12.01 48.00 -17.71
N ARG A 657 12.67 48.07 -16.55
CA ARG A 657 12.02 48.17 -15.24
C ARG A 657 12.63 49.31 -14.42
N THR A 658 11.77 50.03 -13.68
CA THR A 658 12.20 50.98 -12.65
C THR A 658 12.44 50.27 -11.33
N VAL A 659 13.56 50.62 -10.68
CA VAL A 659 13.86 50.19 -9.31
C VAL A 659 12.84 50.82 -8.38
N LYS A 660 12.19 49.99 -7.55
CA LYS A 660 11.30 50.47 -6.50
C LYS A 660 12.09 50.55 -5.19
N THR A 661 12.11 51.72 -4.55
CA THR A 661 12.99 52.01 -3.39
C THR A 661 12.34 51.80 -2.02
N HIS A 662 11.10 51.30 -1.95
CA HIS A 662 10.45 51.02 -0.66
C HIS A 662 11.19 49.94 0.14
N TRP A 663 11.13 50.00 1.47
CA TRP A 663 11.90 49.16 2.38
C TRP A 663 11.57 47.67 2.29
N TYR A 664 10.32 47.33 1.98
CA TYR A 664 9.84 45.97 1.74
C TYR A 664 10.07 45.50 0.29
N ASN A 665 10.79 46.28 -0.53
CA ASN A 665 11.04 45.92 -1.91
C ASN A 665 12.28 45.01 -2.03
N LEU A 666 12.10 43.88 -2.70
CA LEU A 666 13.16 42.93 -3.04
C LEU A 666 14.37 43.60 -3.71
N ASP A 667 14.16 44.69 -4.46
CA ASP A 667 15.27 45.43 -5.08
C ASP A 667 16.28 45.99 -4.07
N ARG A 668 15.80 46.40 -2.89
CA ARG A 668 16.65 46.88 -1.79
C ARG A 668 17.40 45.72 -1.14
N TRP A 669 16.71 44.61 -0.87
CA TRP A 669 17.29 43.43 -0.24
C TRP A 669 18.42 42.83 -1.09
N PHE A 670 18.25 42.79 -2.41
CA PHE A 670 19.26 42.29 -3.35
C PHE A 670 20.21 43.36 -3.92
N ARG A 671 20.21 44.57 -3.34
CA ARG A 671 21.11 45.67 -3.72
C ARG A 671 21.14 45.99 -5.24
N ILE A 672 19.98 45.93 -5.89
CA ILE A 672 19.86 46.18 -7.34
C ILE A 672 20.08 47.68 -7.62
N LYS A 673 21.16 48.01 -8.33
CA LYS A 673 21.53 49.40 -8.67
C LYS A 673 20.62 49.97 -9.78
N LYS A 674 20.30 51.26 -9.73
CA LYS A 674 19.60 51.97 -10.81
C LYS A 674 20.46 51.96 -12.08
N SER A 675 19.82 51.79 -13.24
CA SER A 675 20.54 51.81 -14.52
C SER A 675 20.93 53.23 -14.93
N PRO A 676 22.17 53.45 -15.36
CA PRO A 676 22.64 54.75 -15.85
C PRO A 676 22.02 55.16 -17.19
N ILE A 677 21.37 54.25 -17.91
CA ILE A 677 20.83 54.49 -19.27
C ILE A 677 19.63 55.45 -19.26
N ARG A 678 18.97 55.65 -18.11
CA ARG A 678 17.77 56.48 -18.01
C ARG A 678 18.01 57.96 -17.73
N ASP A 679 19.24 58.37 -17.45
CA ASP A 679 19.57 59.77 -17.13
C ASP A 679 19.88 60.63 -18.38
N LYS A 680 19.52 60.15 -19.59
CA LYS A 680 19.81 60.82 -20.87
C LYS A 680 18.57 61.19 -21.72
N SER A 681 17.40 61.31 -21.10
CA SER A 681 16.21 61.88 -21.76
C SER A 681 15.69 63.08 -21.00
#